data_AF-A0A9W9FRU5-F1
#
_entry.id   AF-A0A9W9FRU5-F1
#
_cell.length_a   1.000
_cell.length_b   1.000
_cell.length_c   1.000
_cell.angle_alpha   90.00
_cell.angle_beta   90.00
_cell.angle_gamma   90.00
#
_symmetry.space_group_name_H-M   'P 1'
#
loop_
_entity.id
_entity.type
_entity.pdbx_description
1 polymer ?
#
loop_
_entity_poly.entity_id
_entity_poly.type
_entity_poly.pdbx_seq_one_letter_code
_entity_poly.pdbx_strand_id
1 'polypeptide(L)'
;MANRVCWSASPTLSNSRQHSTGIADDGTWDTLSSQGARAVKGSPRANVAFARKPHRQGSFRVSRDRRRLSASPSKRLGGYCAPRNVNEWVPQASVSAAETPGTLFVSGEGSRPEFRRFHSSPIARHSPHLSTQVQDGSSQTPHPQELLGAPYLALEGLETDPGVDKPHEMFRQPDTNPITEDQLVHEVRGIYAGLVMVEKKCIEVDKQQSDAGPSKADLSPARWQAMISLHQTLLYEHHDFFLASQHPSASPVLKRLAEKYAMPARMWRYGIHSFLELLRQKLPASLDYMLSFIYLAYSMMTLLLESVPAFEETWIECLGDLARYRMAVEEVDLRDREVWAGVSRYWYNKDADRSPEVGRIQHHLAVLARPDTLQQLFYYTKALVSVRPFPNARESIILLFNTQLNDKAPQRNSMITAFVAAHGVLFTRGPTKKFVARANEFLSLLRKEIDRLARQGQQGVYLMSCNFAAMLQYGEAEAPLILEFAQKQPTSLAEAHASAITTYNNAVSGIANDPGHAHPDISSQLVFQGSSLAFHTLSVILGQIGDPKMYPSAHISLSFIWCLALHPPAMQRFEAMIPWTEIVAFLSTLLRPDTMIAKIENESFPLLDDGSAQQLPEDFLIRGQLWSQLYYPENFFKGAPIEDDRPSIEEPSAVIPRRHRCLWLGVRIATLNRWMSYDSTACRFEATQLAHEYAPMAENCGQLNSKTQFVGTEETPSDLEMTGV
;
A
#
# COMPACT_ATOMS: atom_id res chain seq x y z
N MET A 1 -12.79 6.61 33.41
CA MET A 1 -13.35 5.52 32.58
C MET A 1 -13.19 5.93 31.12
N ALA A 2 -12.04 5.63 30.54
CA ALA A 2 -11.72 5.91 29.15
C ALA A 2 -11.83 4.61 28.35
N ASN A 3 -12.46 4.67 27.18
CA ASN A 3 -12.67 3.54 26.28
C ASN A 3 -11.32 2.93 25.88
N ARG A 4 -11.00 1.76 26.45
CA ARG A 4 -10.00 0.83 25.90
C ARG A 4 -10.55 0.25 24.60
N VAL A 5 -10.33 0.94 23.48
CA VAL A 5 -10.40 0.31 22.17
C VAL A 5 -9.10 -0.48 22.03
N CYS A 6 -9.20 -1.81 22.03
CA CYS A 6 -8.08 -2.72 21.81
C CYS A 6 -7.43 -2.39 20.45
N TRP A 7 -6.25 -1.77 20.48
CA TRP A 7 -5.33 -1.69 19.33
C TRP A 7 -4.55 -3.01 19.23
N SER A 8 -5.27 -4.12 19.08
CA SER A 8 -4.68 -5.43 18.80
C SER A 8 -5.11 -5.86 17.41
N ALA A 9 -4.37 -5.40 16.40
CA ALA A 9 -4.38 -5.98 15.06
C ALA A 9 -2.95 -6.05 14.53
N SER A 10 -2.05 -6.65 15.32
CA SER A 10 -0.94 -7.39 14.73
C SER A 10 -1.53 -8.73 14.29
N PRO A 11 -1.51 -9.11 13.00
CA PRO A 11 -1.88 -10.47 12.62
C PRO A 11 -0.88 -11.40 13.30
N THR A 12 -1.34 -12.18 14.27
CA THR A 12 -0.63 -13.35 14.73
C THR A 12 -0.54 -14.32 13.55
N LEU A 13 0.66 -14.53 13.00
CA LEU A 13 0.93 -15.62 12.07
C LEU A 13 0.62 -16.94 12.81
N SER A 14 -0.51 -17.56 12.49
CA SER A 14 -0.99 -18.78 13.16
C SER A 14 -0.89 -19.98 12.22
N ASN A 15 -0.19 -21.01 12.70
CA ASN A 15 0.13 -22.26 12.00
C ASN A 15 -1.10 -23.14 11.72
N SER A 16 -1.38 -23.47 10.46
CA SER A 16 -2.05 -24.73 10.10
C SER A 16 -1.74 -25.17 8.66
N ARG A 17 -1.13 -26.36 8.49
CA ARG A 17 -0.86 -27.02 7.19
C ARG A 17 -1.97 -28.00 6.81
N GLN A 18 -2.21 -28.15 5.50
CA GLN A 18 -2.66 -29.39 4.87
C GLN A 18 -1.62 -29.84 3.81
N HIS A 19 -1.48 -31.16 3.64
CA HIS A 19 -0.47 -31.85 2.83
C HIS A 19 -0.83 -31.92 1.35
N SER A 20 0.14 -31.74 0.43
CA SER A 20 0.39 -32.64 -0.72
C SER A 20 1.69 -32.25 -1.46
N THR A 21 2.16 -33.15 -2.32
CA THR A 21 3.53 -33.42 -2.77
C THR A 21 4.02 -32.66 -4.03
N GLY A 22 5.28 -32.19 -3.97
CA GLY A 22 6.34 -32.34 -4.99
C GLY A 22 6.26 -31.60 -6.34
N ILE A 23 7.19 -30.65 -6.55
CA ILE A 23 8.21 -30.55 -7.63
C ILE A 23 8.85 -29.14 -7.58
N ALA A 24 10.14 -29.03 -7.92
CA ALA A 24 11.01 -27.86 -7.80
C ALA A 24 10.60 -26.67 -8.71
N ASP A 25 10.68 -25.42 -8.20
CA ASP A 25 11.68 -24.39 -8.60
C ASP A 25 11.48 -23.05 -7.85
N ASP A 26 12.54 -22.24 -7.89
CA ASP A 26 12.67 -20.79 -7.71
C ASP A 26 12.71 -20.12 -6.30
N GLY A 27 13.74 -19.29 -6.11
CA GLY A 27 14.25 -18.76 -4.84
C GLY A 27 13.46 -17.60 -4.26
N THR A 28 12.24 -17.86 -3.78
CA THR A 28 11.44 -16.94 -2.96
C THR A 28 11.66 -17.18 -1.46
N TRP A 29 11.60 -16.11 -0.65
CA TRP A 29 11.78 -16.07 0.81
C TRP A 29 10.80 -16.94 1.63
N ASP A 30 10.07 -17.86 1.02
CA ASP A 30 8.87 -18.50 1.57
C ASP A 30 9.09 -19.86 2.24
N THR A 31 10.28 -20.49 2.18
CA THR A 31 10.41 -21.92 2.59
C THR A 31 11.32 -22.29 3.75
N LEU A 32 12.06 -21.37 4.39
CA LEU A 32 13.08 -21.75 5.40
C LEU A 32 12.70 -21.45 6.86
N SER A 33 11.48 -21.80 7.29
CA SER A 33 11.10 -21.73 8.71
C SER A 33 10.26 -22.90 9.23
N SER A 34 10.63 -24.15 8.95
CA SER A 34 9.94 -25.28 9.60
C SER A 34 10.72 -26.60 9.68
N GLN A 35 11.68 -26.72 10.61
CA GLN A 35 12.01 -28.03 11.20
C GLN A 35 12.39 -27.88 12.69
N GLY A 36 11.64 -28.56 13.58
CA GLY A 36 12.00 -28.70 14.98
C GLY A 36 10.85 -29.06 15.94
N ALA A 37 10.86 -30.30 16.42
CA ALA A 37 10.27 -30.84 17.66
C ALA A 37 8.74 -31.09 17.76
N ARG A 38 8.39 -32.39 17.69
CA ARG A 38 7.18 -33.05 18.22
C ARG A 38 7.10 -32.94 19.75
N ALA A 39 5.91 -32.67 20.29
CA ALA A 39 5.53 -33.08 21.64
C ALA A 39 4.02 -33.38 21.74
N VAL A 40 3.67 -34.20 22.72
CA VAL A 40 2.51 -35.09 22.87
C VAL A 40 1.16 -34.38 23.09
N LYS A 41 0.07 -34.89 22.46
CA LYS A 41 -1.32 -34.47 22.66
C LYS A 41 -1.91 -35.00 23.97
N GLY A 42 -2.50 -34.12 24.78
CA GLY A 42 -3.44 -34.46 25.85
C GLY A 42 -4.88 -34.06 25.47
N SER A 43 -5.86 -34.91 25.78
CA SER A 43 -7.28 -34.78 25.42
C SER A 43 -8.04 -33.70 26.22
N PRO A 44 -9.17 -33.16 25.71
CA PRO A 44 -9.96 -32.13 26.39
C PRO A 44 -11.03 -32.72 27.33
N ARG A 45 -11.28 -32.03 28.46
CA ARG A 45 -12.46 -32.25 29.33
C ARG A 45 -13.38 -31.03 29.29
N ALA A 46 -14.67 -31.34 29.42
CA ALA A 46 -15.84 -30.52 29.08
C ALA A 46 -16.32 -29.52 30.15
N ASN A 47 -17.06 -28.51 29.67
CA ASN A 47 -18.23 -27.81 30.22
C ASN A 47 -18.39 -27.61 31.73
N VAL A 48 -18.53 -26.34 32.14
CA VAL A 48 -19.55 -25.92 33.13
C VAL A 48 -20.08 -24.53 32.77
N ALA A 49 -21.40 -24.45 32.56
CA ALA A 49 -22.19 -23.23 32.45
C ALA A 49 -22.53 -22.67 33.85
N PHE A 50 -22.57 -21.34 33.98
CA PHE A 50 -23.26 -20.68 35.10
C PHE A 50 -24.10 -19.51 34.60
N ALA A 51 -25.40 -19.58 34.91
CA ALA A 51 -26.40 -18.56 34.69
C ALA A 51 -26.85 -17.96 36.03
N ARG A 52 -27.07 -16.65 36.09
CA ARG A 52 -27.97 -15.85 36.99
C ARG A 52 -27.45 -14.40 37.06
N LYS A 53 -28.22 -13.32 37.19
CA LYS A 53 -29.61 -12.87 36.95
C LYS A 53 -29.54 -11.31 37.09
N PRO A 54 -30.53 -10.53 36.64
CA PRO A 54 -30.41 -9.10 36.36
C PRO A 54 -30.80 -8.19 37.53
N HIS A 55 -30.24 -6.98 37.60
CA HIS A 55 -30.69 -5.92 38.51
C HIS A 55 -30.90 -4.56 37.81
N ARG A 56 -32.19 -4.21 37.79
CA ARG A 56 -32.88 -2.92 38.04
C ARG A 56 -32.33 -1.61 37.45
N GLN A 57 -33.25 -1.02 36.68
CA GLN A 57 -33.41 0.38 36.30
C GLN A 57 -33.26 1.36 37.47
N GLY A 58 -32.59 2.49 37.20
CA GLY A 58 -32.65 3.73 37.96
C GLY A 58 -32.72 4.90 36.99
N SER A 59 -33.92 5.47 36.87
CA SER A 59 -34.26 6.64 36.07
C SER A 59 -33.70 7.92 36.70
N PHE A 60 -32.96 8.74 35.94
CA PHE A 60 -32.86 10.17 36.19
C PHE A 60 -33.12 10.93 34.90
N ARG A 61 -34.31 11.56 34.86
CA ARG A 61 -34.67 12.62 33.92
C ARG A 61 -33.98 13.91 34.37
N VAL A 62 -33.31 14.59 33.45
CA VAL A 62 -33.16 16.05 33.50
C VAL A 62 -33.53 16.60 32.12
N SER A 63 -34.58 17.41 32.14
CA SER A 63 -35.12 18.18 31.03
C SER A 63 -34.31 19.47 30.88
N ARG A 64 -33.96 19.88 29.65
CA ARG A 64 -33.85 21.30 29.27
C ARG A 64 -33.84 21.50 27.75
N ASP A 65 -35.02 21.86 27.29
CA ASP A 65 -35.42 22.76 26.21
C ASP A 65 -34.52 23.08 25.00
N ARG A 66 -35.18 22.83 23.88
CA ARG A 66 -35.11 23.47 22.56
C ARG A 66 -34.81 24.97 22.59
N ARG A 67 -33.92 25.41 21.69
CA ARG A 67 -34.15 26.62 20.89
C ARG A 67 -34.06 26.29 19.41
N ARG A 68 -35.19 26.43 18.72
CA ARG A 68 -35.27 26.66 17.27
C ARG A 68 -35.12 28.15 17.03
N LEU A 69 -34.32 28.53 16.03
CA LEU A 69 -34.63 29.70 15.20
C LEU A 69 -34.39 29.31 13.74
N SER A 70 -35.42 29.55 12.95
CA SER A 70 -35.54 29.37 11.51
C SER A 70 -35.31 30.71 10.80
N ALA A 71 -34.75 30.66 9.59
CA ALA A 71 -35.29 31.28 8.35
C ALA A 71 -34.18 31.81 7.41
N SER A 72 -34.20 31.32 6.18
CA SER A 72 -33.60 31.85 4.93
C SER A 72 -34.47 33.04 4.40
N PRO A 73 -34.43 33.53 3.12
CA PRO A 73 -33.55 33.28 1.94
C PRO A 73 -33.24 34.52 1.02
N SER A 74 -32.62 34.25 -0.17
CA SER A 74 -32.68 34.99 -1.47
C SER A 74 -31.68 36.14 -1.71
N LYS A 75 -31.16 36.49 -2.91
CA LYS A 75 -31.30 36.11 -4.35
C LYS A 75 -30.16 36.84 -5.13
N ARG A 76 -29.43 36.19 -6.06
CA ARG A 76 -29.40 36.33 -7.57
C ARG A 76 -28.71 37.55 -8.25
N LEU A 77 -28.02 37.21 -9.36
CA LEU A 77 -27.61 37.97 -10.58
C LEU A 77 -26.38 38.91 -10.43
N GLY A 78 -25.41 39.02 -11.35
CA GLY A 78 -25.16 38.45 -12.68
C GLY A 78 -24.22 39.37 -13.51
N GLY A 79 -23.28 38.81 -14.29
CA GLY A 79 -22.86 39.37 -15.60
C GLY A 79 -21.45 39.99 -15.81
N TYR A 80 -20.68 39.32 -16.70
CA TYR A 80 -19.76 39.77 -17.78
C TYR A 80 -18.85 41.01 -17.66
N CYS A 81 -17.52 40.81 -17.83
CA CYS A 81 -16.69 41.26 -18.98
C CYS A 81 -15.18 41.36 -18.62
N ALA A 82 -14.33 40.71 -19.42
CA ALA A 82 -12.93 41.11 -19.69
C ALA A 82 -12.93 42.18 -20.83
N PRO A 83 -11.82 42.80 -21.30
CA PRO A 83 -10.39 42.43 -21.14
C PRO A 83 -9.38 43.61 -21.00
N ARG A 84 -8.11 43.32 -20.66
CA ARG A 84 -6.88 43.68 -21.42
C ARG A 84 -5.58 43.52 -20.61
N ASN A 85 -4.56 43.04 -21.33
CA ASN A 85 -3.12 43.03 -21.03
C ASN A 85 -2.59 44.38 -20.53
N VAL A 86 -1.49 44.34 -19.75
CA VAL A 86 -0.18 44.98 -20.03
C VAL A 86 0.72 44.96 -18.77
N ASN A 87 1.94 44.44 -18.97
CA ASN A 87 3.23 44.69 -18.30
C ASN A 87 3.52 44.23 -16.86
N GLU A 88 4.59 43.43 -16.79
CA GLU A 88 5.78 43.57 -15.93
C GLU A 88 5.75 44.73 -14.92
N TRP A 89 6.01 44.41 -13.64
CA TRP A 89 7.13 45.01 -12.89
C TRP A 89 7.31 44.37 -11.51
N VAL A 90 8.57 44.13 -11.18
CA VAL A 90 9.12 43.83 -9.84
C VAL A 90 8.99 45.08 -8.94
N PRO A 91 8.90 44.91 -7.61
CA PRO A 91 9.80 45.73 -6.79
C PRO A 91 10.37 45.03 -5.53
N GLN A 92 11.65 45.28 -5.31
CA GLN A 92 12.34 45.21 -4.02
C GLN A 92 12.13 46.51 -3.21
N ALA A 93 12.42 46.40 -1.90
CA ALA A 93 12.88 47.41 -0.93
C ALA A 93 11.86 47.99 0.08
N SER A 94 11.91 47.41 1.30
CA SER A 94 12.20 48.03 2.62
C SER A 94 11.85 49.50 2.93
N VAL A 95 11.26 49.78 4.11
CA VAL A 95 11.91 50.39 5.31
C VAL A 95 10.88 50.86 6.39
N SER A 96 11.25 50.61 7.66
CA SER A 96 10.91 51.22 8.98
C SER A 96 9.45 51.27 9.48
N ALA A 97 9.05 50.62 10.58
CA ALA A 97 9.49 50.70 11.99
C ALA A 97 8.91 51.90 12.77
N ALA A 98 8.07 51.58 13.76
CA ALA A 98 7.82 52.37 14.96
C ALA A 98 7.70 51.41 16.17
N GLU A 99 8.68 51.55 17.05
CA GLU A 99 8.91 50.98 18.39
C GLU A 99 7.83 51.45 19.40
N THR A 100 7.50 50.91 20.59
CA THR A 100 8.05 49.95 21.60
C THR A 100 6.97 49.83 22.75
N PRO A 101 7.15 49.19 23.93
CA PRO A 101 7.88 47.97 24.36
C PRO A 101 7.15 47.04 25.38
N GLY A 102 7.59 45.77 25.45
CA GLY A 102 7.72 44.91 26.65
C GLY A 102 6.49 44.07 27.05
N THR A 103 6.51 42.74 27.24
CA THR A 103 7.58 41.89 27.79
C THR A 103 7.31 40.39 27.50
N LEU A 104 8.36 39.65 27.13
CA LEU A 104 8.64 38.20 27.28
C LEU A 104 7.74 37.14 26.61
N PHE A 105 8.14 36.72 25.40
CA PHE A 105 8.01 35.33 24.92
C PHE A 105 9.33 34.89 24.28
N VAL A 106 9.90 33.79 24.78
CA VAL A 106 11.05 33.09 24.19
C VAL A 106 10.51 32.13 23.14
N SER A 107 10.75 32.44 21.87
CA SER A 107 10.57 31.54 20.73
C SER A 107 11.91 30.84 20.46
N GLY A 108 11.99 29.56 20.78
CA GLY A 108 13.06 28.68 20.30
C GLY A 108 12.66 28.08 18.96
N GLU A 109 13.37 28.47 17.90
CA GLU A 109 13.32 27.84 16.59
C GLU A 109 13.84 26.39 16.72
N GLY A 110 13.02 25.43 16.25
CA GLY A 110 13.40 24.02 16.18
C GLY A 110 14.29 23.77 14.98
N SER A 111 15.60 23.93 15.18
CA SER A 111 16.62 23.49 14.22
C SER A 111 16.57 21.97 14.03
N ARG A 112 16.54 21.55 12.77
CA ARG A 112 16.86 20.21 12.26
C ARG A 112 18.11 19.66 12.99
N PRO A 113 18.10 18.43 13.54
CA PRO A 113 19.28 17.92 14.22
C PRO A 113 20.37 17.60 13.18
N GLU A 114 21.42 18.39 13.16
CA GLU A 114 22.68 18.05 12.50
C GLU A 114 23.34 16.89 13.27
N PHE A 115 23.37 15.71 12.65
CA PHE A 115 24.12 14.57 13.15
C PHE A 115 25.62 14.82 12.97
N ARG A 116 26.35 14.97 14.08
CA ARG A 116 27.82 14.93 14.08
C ARG A 116 28.27 13.56 13.58
N ARG A 117 29.00 13.54 12.46
CA ARG A 117 29.76 12.37 12.00
C ARG A 117 30.80 12.03 13.06
N PHE A 118 30.66 10.88 13.72
CA PHE A 118 31.75 10.29 14.48
C PHE A 118 32.67 9.54 13.50
N HIS A 119 33.91 10.01 13.39
CA HIS A 119 34.97 9.26 12.73
C HIS A 119 35.41 8.12 13.65
N SER A 120 35.23 6.88 13.21
CA SER A 120 35.78 5.69 13.86
C SER A 120 37.27 5.58 13.52
N SER A 121 38.16 5.76 14.49
CA SER A 121 39.55 5.33 14.37
C SER A 121 39.67 3.82 14.60
N PRO A 122 40.60 3.11 13.95
CA PRO A 122 40.71 1.65 14.07
C PRO A 122 41.23 1.25 15.46
N ILE A 123 40.51 0.36 16.12
CA ILE A 123 40.96 -0.32 17.34
C ILE A 123 41.97 -1.41 16.95
N ALA A 124 43.23 -1.21 17.30
CA ALA A 124 44.25 -2.26 17.25
C ALA A 124 43.90 -3.36 18.27
N ARG A 125 43.56 -4.56 17.79
CA ARG A 125 43.44 -5.76 18.63
C ARG A 125 44.79 -6.46 18.69
N HIS A 126 45.39 -6.49 19.88
CA HIS A 126 46.44 -7.45 20.22
C HIS A 126 45.82 -8.82 20.50
N SER A 127 46.29 -9.87 19.81
CA SER A 127 46.12 -11.27 20.22
C SER A 127 47.47 -11.82 20.72
N PRO A 128 47.48 -12.69 21.74
CA PRO A 128 48.70 -13.13 22.42
C PRO A 128 49.30 -14.38 21.77
N HIS A 129 50.63 -14.48 21.75
CA HIS A 129 51.34 -15.75 21.59
C HIS A 129 52.42 -15.90 22.66
N LEU A 130 52.42 -17.08 23.30
CA LEU A 130 53.41 -17.57 24.26
C LEU A 130 54.81 -17.70 23.64
N SER A 131 55.85 -17.29 24.39
CA SER A 131 56.93 -18.21 24.85
C SER A 131 58.02 -17.51 25.69
N THR A 132 58.13 -17.97 26.95
CA THR A 132 59.35 -18.34 27.73
C THR A 132 60.39 -17.29 28.19
N GLN A 133 60.46 -17.12 29.54
CA GLN A 133 61.57 -16.79 30.49
C GLN A 133 62.54 -15.64 30.12
N VAL A 134 62.81 -14.64 31.00
CA VAL A 134 63.69 -14.70 32.19
C VAL A 134 63.44 -13.48 33.13
N GLN A 135 63.83 -13.69 34.39
CA GLN A 135 63.78 -12.93 35.66
C GLN A 135 63.96 -11.39 35.74
N ASP A 136 63.37 -10.89 36.83
CA ASP A 136 63.77 -9.84 37.80
C ASP A 136 63.85 -8.36 37.40
N GLY A 137 63.25 -7.51 38.25
CA GLY A 137 63.56 -6.08 38.32
C GLY A 137 62.43 -5.19 38.80
N SER A 138 62.42 -4.91 40.10
CA SER A 138 61.51 -4.05 40.85
C SER A 138 61.50 -2.55 40.48
N SER A 139 60.40 -1.87 40.85
CA SER A 139 60.35 -0.55 41.53
C SER A 139 59.95 0.72 40.74
N GLN A 140 58.83 1.28 41.23
CA GLN A 140 58.62 2.68 41.63
C GLN A 140 58.17 3.75 40.60
N THR A 141 56.93 4.20 40.82
CA THR A 141 56.35 5.53 40.54
C THR A 141 57.16 6.66 41.22
N PRO A 142 57.10 7.93 40.77
CA PRO A 142 56.05 8.83 41.29
C PRO A 142 55.53 9.93 40.32
N HIS A 143 54.27 10.32 40.55
CA HIS A 143 53.67 11.63 40.22
C HIS A 143 54.21 12.73 41.19
N PRO A 144 54.21 14.02 40.82
CA PRO A 144 53.10 14.95 41.17
C PRO A 144 52.79 15.99 40.05
N GLN A 145 51.51 16.30 39.75
CA GLN A 145 50.63 17.35 40.30
C GLN A 145 50.91 18.82 39.88
N GLU A 146 49.89 19.41 39.22
CA GLU A 146 49.35 20.79 39.38
C GLU A 146 50.21 21.99 38.92
N LEU A 147 49.71 23.14 38.42
CA LEU A 147 48.44 23.86 38.56
C LEU A 147 48.32 24.99 37.50
N LEU A 148 47.07 25.45 37.31
CA LEU A 148 46.50 26.56 36.53
C LEU A 148 47.24 27.93 36.52
N GLY A 149 47.03 28.72 35.43
CA GLY A 149 47.00 30.19 35.50
C GLY A 149 47.48 30.97 34.26
N ALA A 150 46.55 31.50 33.44
CA ALA A 150 46.75 32.68 32.58
C ALA A 150 46.63 33.98 33.43
N PRO A 151 46.77 35.26 32.97
CA PRO A 151 46.84 35.82 31.60
C PRO A 151 47.77 37.10 31.43
N TYR A 152 47.59 37.83 30.31
CA TYR A 152 47.90 39.26 30.01
C TYR A 152 49.25 39.69 29.36
N LEU A 153 49.14 39.93 28.04
CA LEU A 153 49.61 41.06 27.20
C LEU A 153 50.85 41.89 27.59
N ALA A 154 51.80 41.98 26.65
CA ALA A 154 52.52 43.24 26.34
C ALA A 154 53.02 43.24 24.89
N LEU A 155 52.85 44.40 24.24
CA LEU A 155 53.29 44.79 22.90
C LEU A 155 54.82 44.67 22.73
N GLU A 156 55.30 44.42 21.52
CA GLU A 156 56.12 45.37 20.75
C GLU A 156 56.44 44.79 19.36
N GLY A 157 56.19 45.58 18.32
CA GLY A 157 56.56 45.24 16.95
C GLY A 157 57.97 45.74 16.62
N LEU A 158 58.59 45.15 15.60
CA LEU A 158 59.04 45.88 14.41
C LEU A 158 59.59 44.89 13.36
N GLU A 159 59.38 45.31 12.11
CA GLU A 159 60.18 45.00 10.91
C GLU A 159 59.84 43.77 10.05
N THR A 160 59.19 44.14 8.94
CA THR A 160 59.04 43.45 7.66
C THR A 160 60.36 43.39 6.88
N ASP A 161 60.76 42.20 6.43
CA ASP A 161 61.26 41.93 5.06
C ASP A 161 61.21 40.39 4.78
N PRO A 162 61.34 39.89 3.55
CA PRO A 162 60.21 39.65 2.65
C PRO A 162 60.07 38.16 2.24
N GLY A 163 58.86 37.77 1.89
CA GLY A 163 58.56 36.70 0.93
C GLY A 163 59.24 35.33 1.10
N VAL A 164 58.59 34.41 1.82
CA VAL A 164 58.34 33.05 1.31
C VAL A 164 56.94 32.64 1.80
N ASP A 165 55.95 32.73 0.93
CA ASP A 165 54.72 31.97 1.06
C ASP A 165 55.11 30.48 1.08
N LYS A 166 55.14 29.87 2.26
CA LYS A 166 55.06 28.40 2.35
C LYS A 166 53.58 28.06 2.29
N PRO A 167 53.06 27.49 1.18
CA PRO A 167 51.70 26.99 1.17
C PRO A 167 51.55 25.96 2.27
N HIS A 168 50.43 26.00 3.00
CA HIS A 168 50.02 24.91 3.89
C HIS A 168 50.15 23.59 3.13
N GLU A 169 51.11 22.77 3.55
CA GLU A 169 51.43 21.51 2.91
C GLU A 169 50.23 20.58 3.07
N MET A 170 49.47 20.39 1.99
CA MET A 170 48.44 19.36 1.95
C MET A 170 49.15 18.01 2.01
N PHE A 171 49.11 17.35 3.17
CA PHE A 171 49.60 15.98 3.32
C PHE A 171 48.89 15.10 2.30
N ARG A 172 49.65 14.45 1.41
CA ARG A 172 49.11 13.43 0.51
C ARG A 172 48.50 12.33 1.37
N GLN A 173 47.30 11.89 1.00
CA GLN A 173 46.67 10.71 1.59
C GLN A 173 47.69 9.55 1.49
N PRO A 174 48.01 8.85 2.59
CA PRO A 174 48.98 7.76 2.55
C PRO A 174 48.54 6.73 1.52
N ASP A 175 49.49 6.19 0.74
CA ASP A 175 49.22 5.21 -0.32
C ASP A 175 48.51 3.99 0.27
N THR A 176 47.18 3.94 0.16
CA THR A 176 46.40 2.75 0.49
C THR A 176 46.54 1.77 -0.66
N ASN A 177 47.31 0.70 -0.45
CA ASN A 177 47.34 -0.41 -1.41
C ASN A 177 45.90 -0.88 -1.69
N PRO A 178 45.53 -1.13 -2.96
CA PRO A 178 44.19 -1.60 -3.29
C PRO A 178 43.92 -2.94 -2.60
N ILE A 179 42.76 -3.05 -1.95
CA ILE A 179 42.34 -4.27 -1.25
C ILE A 179 42.26 -5.42 -2.26
N THR A 180 42.96 -6.52 -1.97
CA THR A 180 42.96 -7.71 -2.84
C THR A 180 41.75 -8.60 -2.58
N GLU A 181 41.37 -9.41 -3.56
CA GLU A 181 40.27 -10.36 -3.40
C GLU A 181 40.54 -11.36 -2.27
N ASP A 182 41.77 -11.89 -2.17
CA ASP A 182 42.14 -12.83 -1.11
C ASP A 182 42.02 -12.23 0.30
N GLN A 183 42.34 -10.93 0.45
CA GLN A 183 42.12 -10.20 1.69
C GLN A 183 40.63 -10.11 2.02
N LEU A 184 39.77 -9.77 1.05
CA LEU A 184 38.32 -9.74 1.25
C LEU A 184 37.76 -11.12 1.61
N VAL A 185 38.26 -12.20 0.98
CA VAL A 185 37.84 -13.57 1.31
C VAL A 185 38.19 -13.91 2.75
N HIS A 186 39.39 -13.54 3.22
CA HIS A 186 39.79 -13.75 4.61
C HIS A 186 38.92 -12.92 5.58
N GLU A 187 38.70 -11.64 5.25
CA GLU A 187 37.92 -10.70 6.06
C GLU A 187 36.47 -11.17 6.21
N VAL A 188 35.79 -11.47 5.09
CA VAL A 188 34.40 -11.96 5.10
C VAL A 188 34.26 -13.26 5.91
N ARG A 189 35.25 -14.16 5.86
CA ARG A 189 35.24 -15.38 6.68
C ARG A 189 35.37 -15.06 8.17
N GLY A 190 36.27 -14.14 8.53
CA GLY A 190 36.46 -13.68 9.91
C GLY A 190 35.19 -13.05 10.49
N ILE A 191 34.61 -12.08 9.75
CA ILE A 191 33.37 -11.41 10.12
C ILE A 191 32.23 -12.43 10.24
N TYR A 192 32.05 -13.32 9.27
CA TYR A 192 30.99 -14.33 9.32
C TYR A 192 31.09 -15.23 10.55
N ALA A 193 32.30 -15.62 10.96
CA ALA A 193 32.51 -16.40 12.17
C ALA A 193 32.11 -15.60 13.43
N GLY A 194 32.50 -14.32 13.51
CA GLY A 194 32.10 -13.40 14.58
C GLY A 194 30.58 -13.24 14.65
N LEU A 195 29.96 -12.89 13.53
CA LEU A 195 28.52 -12.74 13.34
C LEU A 195 27.74 -13.96 13.84
N VAL A 196 28.11 -15.16 13.42
CA VAL A 196 27.42 -16.40 13.83
C VAL A 196 27.51 -16.62 15.35
N MET A 197 28.65 -16.29 15.97
CA MET A 197 28.79 -16.39 17.43
C MET A 197 27.87 -15.40 18.16
N VAL A 198 27.84 -14.15 17.71
CA VAL A 198 27.00 -13.09 18.31
C VAL A 198 25.51 -13.39 18.07
N GLU A 199 25.13 -13.85 16.89
CA GLU A 199 23.75 -14.23 16.54
C GLU A 199 23.26 -15.36 17.44
N LYS A 200 24.06 -16.42 17.59
CA LYS A 200 23.74 -17.52 18.51
C LYS A 200 23.53 -17.01 19.93
N LYS A 201 24.37 -16.06 20.37
CA LYS A 201 24.25 -15.48 21.71
C LYS A 201 22.97 -14.65 21.87
N CYS A 202 22.58 -13.85 20.87
CA CYS A 202 21.31 -13.11 20.86
C CYS A 202 20.13 -14.08 21.01
N ILE A 203 20.08 -15.12 20.18
CA ILE A 203 19.02 -16.14 20.20
C ILE A 203 18.91 -16.80 21.57
N GLU A 204 20.04 -17.19 22.16
CA GLU A 204 20.06 -17.82 23.49
C GLU A 204 19.54 -16.90 24.58
N VAL A 205 19.98 -15.64 24.60
CA VAL A 205 19.59 -14.65 25.62
C VAL A 205 18.11 -14.29 25.46
N ASP A 206 17.64 -14.01 24.24
CA ASP A 206 16.23 -13.68 23.99
C ASP A 206 15.31 -14.84 24.37
N LYS A 207 15.68 -16.07 24.03
CA LYS A 207 14.92 -17.25 24.39
C LYS A 207 14.85 -17.44 25.91
N GLN A 208 15.97 -17.30 26.62
CA GLN A 208 16.00 -17.39 28.09
C GLN A 208 15.06 -16.37 28.74
N GLN A 209 14.94 -15.17 28.15
CA GLN A 209 14.12 -14.09 28.68
C GLN A 209 12.64 -14.26 28.35
N SER A 210 12.34 -14.80 27.17
CA SER A 210 10.99 -15.19 26.76
C SER A 210 10.45 -16.34 27.62
N ASP A 211 11.28 -17.38 27.85
CA ASP A 211 10.92 -18.58 28.62
C ASP A 211 10.78 -18.31 30.13
N ALA A 212 11.41 -17.25 30.66
CA ALA A 212 11.31 -16.84 32.07
C ALA A 212 9.89 -16.37 32.51
N GLY A 213 8.92 -16.40 31.57
CA GLY A 213 7.51 -16.12 31.82
C GLY A 213 7.21 -14.66 32.20
N PRO A 214 5.93 -14.33 32.45
CA PRO A 214 5.50 -13.02 32.93
C PRO A 214 5.76 -12.86 34.44
N SER A 215 6.85 -13.43 34.98
CA SER A 215 7.28 -13.07 36.32
C SER A 215 7.61 -11.57 36.31
N LYS A 216 6.85 -10.80 37.09
CA LYS A 216 6.94 -9.32 37.22
C LYS A 216 8.26 -8.83 37.83
N ALA A 217 9.32 -9.64 37.83
CA ALA A 217 10.63 -9.14 38.16
C ALA A 217 11.10 -8.34 36.95
N ASP A 218 10.89 -7.02 37.02
CA ASP A 218 11.40 -6.10 36.01
C ASP A 218 12.89 -6.35 35.82
N LEU A 219 13.29 -6.55 34.56
CA LEU A 219 14.70 -6.69 34.23
C LEU A 219 15.41 -5.41 34.65
N SER A 220 16.58 -5.55 35.28
CA SER A 220 17.34 -4.40 35.72
C SER A 220 17.73 -3.54 34.51
N PRO A 221 17.81 -2.20 34.67
CA PRO A 221 18.26 -1.30 33.60
C PRO A 221 19.59 -1.73 32.96
N ALA A 222 20.53 -2.20 33.77
CA ALA A 222 21.81 -2.72 33.30
C ALA A 222 21.66 -3.94 32.38
N ARG A 223 20.68 -4.81 32.67
CA ARG A 223 20.42 -6.00 31.85
C ARG A 223 19.77 -5.63 30.52
N TRP A 224 18.85 -4.67 30.50
CA TRP A 224 18.30 -4.14 29.25
C TRP A 224 19.39 -3.52 28.37
N GLN A 225 20.25 -2.68 28.97
CA GLN A 225 21.35 -2.06 28.25
C GLN A 225 22.32 -3.10 27.67
N ALA A 226 22.64 -4.15 28.42
CA ALA A 226 23.48 -5.24 27.95
C ALA A 226 22.87 -5.98 26.76
N MET A 227 21.55 -6.21 26.76
CA MET A 227 20.85 -6.83 25.63
C MET A 227 20.84 -5.91 24.40
N ILE A 228 20.57 -4.60 24.58
CA ILE A 228 20.66 -3.63 23.48
C ILE A 228 22.07 -3.63 22.88
N SER A 229 23.12 -3.57 23.70
CA SER A 229 24.50 -3.60 23.23
C SER A 229 24.86 -4.90 22.50
N LEU A 230 24.29 -6.04 22.93
CA LEU A 230 24.46 -7.32 22.24
C LEU A 230 23.82 -7.29 20.84
N HIS A 231 22.57 -6.84 20.71
CA HIS A 231 21.90 -6.72 19.42
C HIS A 231 22.55 -5.66 18.53
N GLN A 232 23.00 -4.55 19.10
CA GLN A 232 23.79 -3.54 18.41
C GLN A 232 25.05 -4.14 17.78
N THR A 233 25.78 -4.97 18.53
CA THR A 233 26.96 -5.69 18.03
C THR A 233 26.59 -6.59 16.85
N LEU A 234 25.47 -7.34 16.95
CA LEU A 234 25.01 -8.18 15.86
C LEU A 234 24.70 -7.38 14.59
N LEU A 235 24.06 -6.22 14.71
CA LEU A 235 23.78 -5.35 13.56
C LEU A 235 25.06 -4.79 12.94
N TYR A 236 26.08 -4.47 13.73
CA TYR A 236 27.38 -4.05 13.22
C TYR A 236 28.11 -5.17 12.48
N GLU A 237 28.12 -6.39 13.02
CA GLU A 237 28.72 -7.55 12.33
C GLU A 237 28.01 -7.84 10.99
N HIS A 238 26.67 -7.71 10.94
CA HIS A 238 25.94 -7.81 9.68
C HIS A 238 26.32 -6.70 8.69
N HIS A 239 26.39 -5.46 9.16
CA HIS A 239 26.79 -4.33 8.33
C HIS A 239 28.19 -4.51 7.73
N ASP A 240 29.15 -4.91 8.55
CA ASP A 240 30.52 -5.16 8.11
C ASP A 240 30.59 -6.33 7.13
N PHE A 241 29.79 -7.39 7.35
CA PHE A 241 29.67 -8.50 6.41
C PHE A 241 29.14 -8.01 5.05
N PHE A 242 28.12 -7.16 5.03
CA PHE A 242 27.58 -6.62 3.79
C PHE A 242 28.58 -5.72 3.07
N LEU A 243 29.26 -4.81 3.77
CA LEU A 243 30.29 -3.96 3.17
C LEU A 243 31.45 -4.77 2.57
N ALA A 244 31.96 -5.76 3.31
CA ALA A 244 33.05 -6.60 2.85
C ALA A 244 32.63 -7.49 1.66
N SER A 245 31.46 -8.12 1.73
CA SER A 245 30.99 -9.00 0.66
C SER A 245 30.56 -8.27 -0.60
N GLN A 246 30.06 -7.04 -0.48
CA GLN A 246 29.61 -6.20 -1.61
C GLN A 246 30.67 -5.20 -2.10
N HIS A 247 31.89 -5.25 -1.55
CA HIS A 247 32.98 -4.35 -1.94
C HIS A 247 33.22 -4.36 -3.47
N PRO A 248 33.61 -3.23 -4.10
CA PRO A 248 33.87 -3.16 -5.54
C PRO A 248 34.84 -4.24 -6.06
N SER A 249 35.90 -4.54 -5.29
CA SER A 249 36.89 -5.60 -5.60
C SER A 249 36.42 -7.02 -5.26
N ALA A 250 35.23 -7.22 -4.69
CA ALA A 250 34.72 -8.54 -4.37
C ALA A 250 34.31 -9.30 -5.64
N SER A 251 34.67 -10.58 -5.74
CA SER A 251 34.24 -11.42 -6.85
C SER A 251 32.73 -11.72 -6.81
N PRO A 252 32.14 -12.11 -7.95
CA PRO A 252 30.72 -12.49 -8.00
C PRO A 252 30.35 -13.60 -7.00
N VAL A 253 31.28 -14.51 -6.70
CA VAL A 253 31.06 -15.58 -5.71
C VAL A 253 30.93 -15.00 -4.31
N LEU A 254 31.79 -14.03 -3.95
CA LEU A 254 31.76 -13.37 -2.65
C LEU A 254 30.49 -12.53 -2.48
N LYS A 255 30.09 -11.78 -3.51
CA LYS A 255 28.85 -10.98 -3.53
C LYS A 255 27.59 -11.83 -3.30
N ARG A 256 27.54 -13.04 -3.88
CA ARG A 256 26.41 -13.98 -3.72
C ARG A 256 26.31 -14.60 -2.32
N LEU A 257 27.31 -14.46 -1.45
CA LEU A 257 27.26 -15.07 -0.11
C LEU A 257 26.14 -14.49 0.76
N ALA A 258 25.84 -13.20 0.61
CA ALA A 258 24.77 -12.55 1.36
C ALA A 258 23.41 -13.22 1.09
N GLU A 259 23.08 -13.50 -0.17
CA GLU A 259 21.88 -14.26 -0.55
C GLU A 259 21.97 -15.72 -0.12
N LYS A 260 23.10 -16.38 -0.42
CA LYS A 260 23.32 -17.80 -0.10
C LYS A 260 23.14 -18.11 1.38
N TYR A 261 23.56 -17.19 2.25
CA TYR A 261 23.44 -17.34 3.70
C TYR A 261 22.21 -16.65 4.29
N ALA A 262 21.31 -16.13 3.44
CA ALA A 262 20.09 -15.44 3.85
C ALA A 262 20.37 -14.28 4.84
N MET A 263 21.47 -13.54 4.63
CA MET A 263 21.94 -12.52 5.57
C MET A 263 20.89 -11.44 5.87
N PRO A 264 20.16 -10.89 4.88
CA PRO A 264 19.13 -9.89 5.17
C PRO A 264 18.02 -10.42 6.08
N ALA A 265 17.47 -11.61 5.80
CA ALA A 265 16.42 -12.18 6.64
C ALA A 265 16.92 -12.62 8.03
N ARG A 266 18.16 -13.09 8.14
CA ARG A 266 18.77 -13.42 9.45
C ARG A 266 18.94 -12.16 10.31
N MET A 267 19.45 -11.09 9.72
CA MET A 267 19.58 -9.80 10.41
C MET A 267 18.21 -9.29 10.88
N TRP A 268 17.19 -9.33 10.01
CA TRP A 268 15.84 -8.95 10.39
C TRP A 268 15.30 -9.84 11.52
N ARG A 269 15.34 -11.16 11.36
CA ARG A 269 14.75 -12.12 12.29
C ARG A 269 15.43 -12.12 13.66
N TYR A 270 16.75 -12.25 13.69
CA TYR A 270 17.54 -12.46 14.91
C TYR A 270 18.20 -11.19 15.43
N GLY A 271 18.48 -10.23 14.56
CA GLY A 271 19.04 -8.93 14.94
C GLY A 271 17.98 -7.96 15.46
N ILE A 272 16.82 -7.90 14.80
CA ILE A 272 15.83 -6.81 15.02
C ILE A 272 14.52 -7.35 15.59
N HIS A 273 13.82 -8.17 14.82
CA HIS A 273 12.42 -8.52 15.06
C HIS A 273 12.20 -9.32 16.35
N SER A 274 13.01 -10.35 16.61
CA SER A 274 12.90 -11.16 17.84
C SER A 274 13.06 -10.32 19.11
N PHE A 275 14.04 -9.42 19.13
CA PHE A 275 14.25 -8.54 20.27
C PHE A 275 13.17 -7.46 20.40
N LEU A 276 12.68 -6.89 19.30
CA LEU A 276 11.52 -5.98 19.33
C LEU A 276 10.29 -6.67 19.91
N GLU A 277 10.03 -7.93 19.55
CA GLU A 277 8.92 -8.69 20.10
C GLU A 277 9.10 -8.98 21.59
N LEU A 278 10.31 -9.29 22.05
CA LEU A 278 10.61 -9.44 23.48
C LEU A 278 10.35 -8.13 24.24
N LEU A 279 10.83 -7.00 23.71
CA LEU A 279 10.61 -5.67 24.28
C LEU A 279 9.11 -5.35 24.33
N ARG A 280 8.37 -5.60 23.24
CA ARG A 280 6.92 -5.38 23.14
C ARG A 280 6.15 -6.17 24.20
N GLN A 281 6.53 -7.43 24.45
CA GLN A 281 5.89 -8.28 25.45
C GLN A 281 6.08 -7.79 26.90
N LYS A 282 7.11 -6.98 27.16
CA LYS A 282 7.45 -6.45 28.49
C LYS A 282 6.97 -5.01 28.72
N LEU A 283 6.16 -4.47 27.81
CA LEU A 283 5.54 -3.15 27.98
C LEU A 283 4.62 -3.12 29.22
N PRO A 284 4.55 -2.00 29.95
CA PRO A 284 5.17 -0.69 29.64
C PRO A 284 6.62 -0.54 30.14
N ALA A 285 7.15 -1.47 30.95
CA ALA A 285 8.45 -1.32 31.61
C ALA A 285 9.64 -1.24 30.64
N SER A 286 9.49 -1.76 29.43
CA SER A 286 10.50 -1.77 28.37
C SER A 286 10.44 -0.57 27.41
N LEU A 287 9.52 0.39 27.60
CA LEU A 287 9.20 1.40 26.59
C LEU A 287 10.43 2.21 26.13
N ASP A 288 11.18 2.80 27.05
CA ASP A 288 12.35 3.63 26.71
C ASP A 288 13.45 2.82 25.99
N TYR A 289 13.62 1.56 26.36
CA TYR A 289 14.55 0.62 25.73
C TYR A 289 14.08 0.24 24.32
N MET A 290 12.78 0.03 24.14
CA MET A 290 12.18 -0.24 22.84
C MET A 290 12.34 0.95 21.89
N LEU A 291 12.08 2.16 22.36
CA LEU A 291 12.29 3.37 21.58
C LEU A 291 13.77 3.51 21.18
N SER A 292 14.68 3.39 22.15
CA SER A 292 16.13 3.46 21.91
C SER A 292 16.60 2.43 20.87
N PHE A 293 16.10 1.19 20.96
CA PHE A 293 16.45 0.14 20.01
C PHE A 293 15.85 0.36 18.62
N ILE A 294 14.62 0.87 18.52
CA ILE A 294 14.02 1.23 17.22
C ILE A 294 14.86 2.29 16.51
N TYR A 295 15.28 3.36 17.21
CA TYR A 295 16.12 4.39 16.61
C TYR A 295 17.47 3.83 16.14
N LEU A 296 18.11 2.98 16.95
CA LEU A 296 19.36 2.31 16.57
C LEU A 296 19.17 1.45 15.30
N ALA A 297 18.16 0.58 15.29
CA ALA A 297 17.88 -0.29 14.16
C ALA A 297 17.54 0.51 12.90
N TYR A 298 16.75 1.59 13.04
CA TYR A 298 16.39 2.49 11.94
C TYR A 298 17.63 3.14 11.34
N SER A 299 18.53 3.70 12.16
CA SER A 299 19.80 4.27 11.69
C SER A 299 20.66 3.23 10.97
N MET A 300 20.73 1.99 11.47
CA MET A 300 21.45 0.91 10.80
C MET A 300 20.85 0.54 9.44
N MET A 301 19.51 0.48 9.34
CA MET A 301 18.86 0.19 8.06
C MET A 301 19.03 1.33 7.05
N THR A 302 18.98 2.60 7.50
CA THR A 302 19.28 3.76 6.64
C THR A 302 20.71 3.73 6.13
N LEU A 303 21.68 3.40 7.00
CA LEU A 303 23.08 3.27 6.60
C LEU A 303 23.29 2.15 5.57
N LEU A 304 22.61 1.01 5.73
CA LEU A 304 22.65 -0.09 4.75
C LEU A 304 21.98 0.27 3.43
N LEU A 305 20.88 1.03 3.48
CA LEU A 305 20.21 1.54 2.29
C LEU A 305 21.16 2.42 1.44
N GLU A 306 21.96 3.26 2.10
CA GLU A 306 22.94 4.13 1.43
C GLU A 306 24.20 3.39 0.97
N SER A 307 24.71 2.47 1.80
CA SER A 307 26.02 1.84 1.56
C SER A 307 25.97 0.53 0.78
N VAL A 308 24.84 -0.19 0.80
CA VAL A 308 24.66 -1.51 0.18
C VAL A 308 23.33 -1.59 -0.59
N PRO A 309 23.25 -0.99 -1.79
CA PRO A 309 22.02 -0.92 -2.57
C PRO A 309 21.57 -2.26 -3.17
N ALA A 310 22.41 -3.31 -3.11
CA ALA A 310 22.08 -4.64 -3.64
C ALA A 310 20.81 -5.25 -3.01
N PHE A 311 20.45 -4.85 -1.78
CA PHE A 311 19.28 -5.34 -1.05
C PHE A 311 18.29 -4.21 -0.72
N GLU A 312 18.27 -3.14 -1.52
CA GLU A 312 17.50 -1.93 -1.27
C GLU A 312 16.02 -2.20 -0.96
N GLU A 313 15.38 -3.13 -1.68
CA GLU A 313 13.98 -3.54 -1.44
C GLU A 313 13.79 -4.07 -0.01
N THR A 314 14.70 -4.91 0.48
CA THR A 314 14.63 -5.44 1.84
C THR A 314 14.83 -4.34 2.88
N TRP A 315 15.74 -3.39 2.63
CA TRP A 315 16.00 -2.28 3.55
C TRP A 315 14.83 -1.31 3.64
N ILE A 316 14.20 -0.99 2.51
CA ILE A 316 12.99 -0.15 2.45
C ILE A 316 11.87 -0.77 3.28
N GLU A 317 11.61 -2.08 3.11
CA GLU A 317 10.58 -2.75 3.88
C GLU A 317 10.88 -2.73 5.39
N CYS A 318 12.13 -3.01 5.79
CA CYS A 318 12.55 -2.98 7.19
C CYS A 318 12.35 -1.58 7.81
N LEU A 319 12.63 -0.51 7.05
CA LEU A 319 12.40 0.87 7.49
C LEU A 319 10.91 1.17 7.67
N GLY A 320 10.06 0.68 6.77
CA GLY A 320 8.61 0.74 6.90
C GLY A 320 8.10 0.03 8.15
N ASP A 321 8.59 -1.18 8.42
CA ASP A 321 8.25 -1.96 9.61
C ASP A 321 8.73 -1.30 10.91
N LEU A 322 9.96 -0.79 10.96
CA LEU A 322 10.50 -0.07 12.13
C LEU A 322 9.69 1.19 12.45
N ALA A 323 9.34 1.97 11.42
CA ALA A 323 8.47 3.12 11.56
C ALA A 323 7.08 2.73 12.07
N ARG A 324 6.54 1.59 11.60
CA ARG A 324 5.27 1.03 12.07
C ARG A 324 5.34 0.60 13.54
N TYR A 325 6.43 -0.01 13.98
CA TYR A 325 6.65 -0.30 15.41
C TYR A 325 6.66 0.98 16.24
N ARG A 326 7.39 2.02 15.80
CA ARG A 326 7.46 3.32 16.49
C ARG A 326 6.10 4.02 16.59
N MET A 327 5.31 3.96 15.52
CA MET A 327 3.91 4.41 15.50
C MET A 327 3.05 3.62 16.49
N ALA A 328 3.17 2.29 16.51
CA ALA A 328 2.30 1.42 17.30
C ALA A 328 2.51 1.58 18.82
N VAL A 329 3.75 1.83 19.26
CA VAL A 329 4.07 2.04 20.69
C VAL A 329 3.68 3.43 21.20
N GLU A 330 3.44 4.39 20.32
CA GLU A 330 3.03 5.74 20.69
C GLU A 330 1.53 5.77 21.02
N GLU A 331 1.20 5.77 22.32
CA GLU A 331 -0.19 5.83 22.80
C GLU A 331 -0.60 7.24 23.27
N VAL A 332 0.37 8.14 23.54
CA VAL A 332 0.11 9.42 24.22
C VAL A 332 0.16 10.59 23.24
N ASP A 333 1.24 10.73 22.48
CA ASP A 333 1.37 11.82 21.49
C ASP A 333 0.81 11.40 20.14
N LEU A 334 -0.47 11.72 19.90
CA LEU A 334 -1.15 11.43 18.64
C LEU A 334 -0.50 12.12 17.42
N ARG A 335 0.23 13.23 17.61
CA ARG A 335 0.94 13.89 16.50
C ARG A 335 2.17 13.11 16.13
N ASP A 336 2.97 12.70 17.10
CA ASP A 336 4.14 11.86 16.84
C ASP A 336 3.74 10.51 16.25
N ARG A 337 2.63 9.92 16.74
CA ARG A 337 2.02 8.74 16.12
C ARG A 337 1.70 8.96 14.64
N GLU A 338 1.08 10.09 14.29
CA GLU A 338 0.76 10.41 12.89
C GLU A 338 2.02 10.65 12.04
N VAL A 339 3.06 11.27 12.61
CA VAL A 339 4.36 11.45 11.94
C VAL A 339 4.94 10.08 11.57
N TRP A 340 5.00 9.15 12.52
CA TRP A 340 5.53 7.80 12.27
C TRP A 340 4.63 6.95 11.37
N ALA A 341 3.31 7.16 11.41
CA ALA A 341 2.40 6.60 10.41
C ALA A 341 2.75 7.12 9.01
N GLY A 342 3.05 8.41 8.88
CA GLY A 342 3.53 9.04 7.65
C GLY A 342 4.86 8.45 7.15
N VAL A 343 5.85 8.30 8.03
CA VAL A 343 7.15 7.69 7.70
C VAL A 343 6.98 6.23 7.25
N SER A 344 6.10 5.47 7.92
CA SER A 344 5.81 4.09 7.52
C SER A 344 5.11 4.02 6.16
N ARG A 345 4.11 4.89 5.92
CA ARG A 345 3.43 5.01 4.61
C ARG A 345 4.41 5.35 3.50
N TYR A 346 5.30 6.31 3.72
CA TYR A 346 6.35 6.69 2.77
C TYR A 346 7.17 5.50 2.29
N TRP A 347 7.72 4.70 3.22
CA TRP A 347 8.56 3.55 2.86
C TRP A 347 7.78 2.47 2.12
N TYR A 348 6.57 2.13 2.57
CA TYR A 348 5.77 1.12 1.87
C TYR A 348 5.23 1.58 0.53
N ASN A 349 4.96 2.87 0.32
CA ASN A 349 4.60 3.38 -0.99
C ASN A 349 5.81 3.37 -1.93
N LYS A 350 7.01 3.71 -1.44
CA LYS A 350 8.26 3.56 -2.21
C LYS A 350 8.49 2.11 -2.63
N ASP A 351 8.23 1.15 -1.74
CA ASP A 351 8.29 -0.28 -2.04
C ASP A 351 7.21 -0.69 -3.06
N ALA A 352 5.95 -0.32 -2.81
CA ALA A 352 4.83 -0.56 -3.72
C ALA A 352 5.05 0.04 -5.10
N ASP A 353 5.84 1.10 -5.21
CA ASP A 353 6.15 1.72 -6.48
C ASP A 353 7.14 0.92 -7.33
N ARG A 354 8.00 0.15 -6.67
CA ARG A 354 9.02 -0.72 -7.29
C ARG A 354 8.50 -2.13 -7.53
N SER A 355 7.65 -2.62 -6.64
CA SER A 355 7.04 -3.95 -6.72
C SER A 355 5.50 -3.87 -6.65
N PRO A 356 4.84 -3.16 -7.58
CA PRO A 356 3.39 -2.94 -7.55
C PRO A 356 2.57 -4.23 -7.58
N GLU A 357 3.14 -5.30 -8.10
CA GLU A 357 2.55 -6.62 -8.23
C GLU A 357 2.55 -7.44 -6.93
N VAL A 358 3.18 -6.97 -5.85
CA VAL A 358 3.24 -7.66 -4.55
C VAL A 358 2.09 -7.25 -3.65
N GLY A 359 1.16 -8.17 -3.41
CA GLY A 359 0.03 -7.93 -2.52
C GLY A 359 0.40 -7.70 -1.06
N ARG A 360 1.55 -8.22 -0.60
CA ARG A 360 2.02 -8.08 0.79
C ARG A 360 2.25 -6.61 1.18
N ILE A 361 2.82 -5.81 0.28
CA ILE A 361 3.05 -4.38 0.55
C ILE A 361 1.73 -3.61 0.56
N GLN A 362 0.80 -3.97 -0.32
CA GLN A 362 -0.56 -3.41 -0.31
C GLN A 362 -1.26 -3.72 1.02
N HIS A 363 -1.08 -4.92 1.59
CA HIS A 363 -1.61 -5.26 2.91
C HIS A 363 -1.06 -4.36 4.03
N HIS A 364 0.23 -4.04 4.01
CA HIS A 364 0.81 -3.10 4.99
C HIS A 364 0.19 -1.70 4.88
N LEU A 365 0.00 -1.19 3.66
CA LEU A 365 -0.70 0.07 3.41
C LEU A 365 -2.16 0.04 3.92
N ALA A 366 -2.84 -1.11 3.82
CA ALA A 366 -4.19 -1.28 4.36
C ALA A 366 -4.26 -1.15 5.88
N VAL A 367 -3.22 -1.60 6.59
CA VAL A 367 -3.13 -1.46 8.05
C VAL A 367 -2.95 0.02 8.43
N LEU A 368 -2.15 0.76 7.66
CA LEU A 368 -1.85 2.17 7.89
C LEU A 368 -2.94 3.13 7.43
N ALA A 369 -3.84 2.72 6.54
CA ALA A 369 -4.93 3.56 6.03
C ALA A 369 -5.99 3.93 7.07
N ARG A 370 -5.86 3.53 8.35
CA ARG A 370 -6.79 3.94 9.41
C ARG A 370 -6.70 5.45 9.66
N PRO A 371 -7.83 6.15 9.89
CA PRO A 371 -9.20 5.64 10.03
C PRO A 371 -10.01 5.59 8.71
N ASP A 372 -9.39 5.75 7.54
CA ASP A 372 -10.09 5.74 6.23
C ASP A 372 -10.49 4.32 5.82
N THR A 373 -11.73 3.94 6.16
CA THR A 373 -12.27 2.60 5.87
C THR A 373 -12.35 2.27 4.39
N LEU A 374 -12.48 3.26 3.50
CA LEU A 374 -12.51 3.00 2.05
C LEU A 374 -11.11 2.64 1.56
N GLN A 375 -10.09 3.41 1.94
CA GLN A 375 -8.71 3.09 1.60
C GLN A 375 -8.26 1.76 2.21
N GLN A 376 -8.68 1.45 3.44
CA GLN A 376 -8.43 0.14 4.03
C GLN A 376 -9.02 -0.99 3.17
N LEU A 377 -10.29 -0.87 2.77
CA LEU A 377 -10.95 -1.87 1.91
C LEU A 377 -10.22 -1.99 0.57
N PHE A 378 -9.85 -0.86 -0.04
CA PHE A 378 -9.10 -0.83 -1.29
C PHE A 378 -7.77 -1.57 -1.18
N TYR A 379 -6.92 -1.22 -0.22
CA TYR A 379 -5.61 -1.86 -0.10
C TYR A 379 -5.70 -3.34 0.30
N TYR A 380 -6.64 -3.72 1.16
CA TYR A 380 -6.86 -5.15 1.47
C TYR A 380 -7.34 -5.93 0.25
N THR A 381 -8.28 -5.39 -0.52
CA THR A 381 -8.77 -6.07 -1.72
C THR A 381 -7.73 -6.10 -2.83
N LYS A 382 -6.98 -5.00 -3.04
CA LYS A 382 -5.81 -4.95 -3.94
C LYS A 382 -4.78 -6.01 -3.57
N ALA A 383 -4.45 -6.16 -2.27
CA ALA A 383 -3.54 -7.21 -1.79
C ALA A 383 -3.96 -8.63 -2.18
N LEU A 384 -5.27 -8.88 -2.30
CA LEU A 384 -5.82 -10.19 -2.68
C LEU A 384 -5.85 -10.42 -4.20
N VAL A 385 -5.88 -9.36 -5.01
CA VAL A 385 -6.00 -9.46 -6.48
C VAL A 385 -4.77 -8.94 -7.23
N SER A 386 -3.67 -8.67 -6.51
CA SER A 386 -2.34 -8.46 -7.09
C SER A 386 -1.84 -9.71 -7.83
N VAL A 387 -0.93 -9.56 -8.79
CA VAL A 387 -0.34 -10.70 -9.53
C VAL A 387 0.31 -11.70 -8.56
N ARG A 388 0.99 -11.20 -7.52
CA ARG A 388 1.48 -11.99 -6.39
C ARG A 388 0.56 -11.71 -5.18
N PRO A 389 -0.56 -12.42 -5.03
CA PRO A 389 -1.55 -12.12 -4.00
C PRO A 389 -1.00 -12.43 -2.59
N PHE A 390 -1.57 -11.78 -1.57
CA PHE A 390 -1.25 -12.04 -0.16
C PHE A 390 -2.47 -12.59 0.59
N PRO A 391 -2.63 -13.93 0.67
CA PRO A 391 -3.83 -14.57 1.24
C PRO A 391 -4.14 -14.17 2.69
N ASN A 392 -3.12 -13.83 3.49
CA ASN A 392 -3.29 -13.40 4.89
C ASN A 392 -4.10 -12.09 5.01
N ALA A 393 -4.25 -11.31 3.93
CA ALA A 393 -5.16 -10.17 3.91
C ALA A 393 -6.63 -10.58 4.16
N ARG A 394 -7.02 -11.83 3.87
CA ARG A 394 -8.37 -12.35 4.14
C ARG A 394 -8.71 -12.38 5.63
N GLU A 395 -7.75 -12.69 6.48
CA GLU A 395 -7.96 -12.66 7.93
C GLU A 395 -8.03 -11.22 8.46
N SER A 396 -7.20 -10.34 7.88
CA SER A 396 -7.11 -8.94 8.32
C SER A 396 -8.35 -8.12 7.94
N ILE A 397 -8.89 -8.33 6.73
CA ILE A 397 -10.05 -7.58 6.22
C ILE A 397 -11.34 -7.90 6.97
N ILE A 398 -11.47 -9.09 7.59
CA ILE A 398 -12.65 -9.46 8.39
C ILE A 398 -12.86 -8.48 9.56
N LEU A 399 -11.80 -7.97 10.18
CA LEU A 399 -11.91 -6.99 11.25
C LEU A 399 -12.59 -5.70 10.78
N LEU A 400 -12.31 -5.26 9.54
CA LEU A 400 -12.97 -4.10 8.94
C LEU A 400 -14.48 -4.36 8.80
N PHE A 401 -14.87 -5.53 8.29
CA PHE A 401 -16.29 -5.86 8.13
C PHE A 401 -17.02 -6.03 9.46
N ASN A 402 -16.40 -6.65 10.47
CA ASN A 402 -17.02 -6.85 11.77
C ASN A 402 -17.43 -5.54 12.45
N THR A 403 -16.68 -4.46 12.26
CA THR A 403 -17.06 -3.13 12.78
C THR A 403 -18.34 -2.60 12.13
N GLN A 404 -18.58 -2.92 10.86
CA GLN A 404 -19.72 -2.44 10.06
C GLN A 404 -20.90 -3.42 10.03
N LEU A 405 -20.70 -4.69 10.37
CA LEU A 405 -21.76 -5.70 10.40
C LEU A 405 -22.40 -5.86 11.78
N ASN A 406 -21.84 -5.23 12.82
CA ASN A 406 -22.36 -5.31 14.18
C ASN A 406 -23.50 -4.30 14.41
N ASP A 407 -24.74 -4.78 14.35
CA ASP A 407 -26.00 -4.00 14.45
C ASP A 407 -26.18 -3.25 15.79
N LYS A 408 -25.29 -3.44 16.78
CA LYS A 408 -25.37 -2.84 18.12
C LYS A 408 -24.63 -1.51 18.27
N ALA A 409 -23.79 -1.12 17.31
CA ALA A 409 -23.12 0.17 17.34
C ALA A 409 -24.04 1.26 16.79
N PRO A 410 -24.00 2.51 17.32
CA PRO A 410 -24.64 3.65 16.67
C PRO A 410 -23.93 3.91 15.34
N GLN A 411 -24.34 3.20 14.29
CA GLN A 411 -23.74 3.33 12.97
C GLN A 411 -24.12 4.68 12.38
N ARG A 412 -23.10 5.45 12.00
CA ARG A 412 -23.30 6.63 11.17
C ARG A 412 -23.51 6.11 9.75
N ASN A 413 -24.77 6.01 9.33
CA ASN A 413 -25.12 5.57 7.97
C ASN A 413 -24.55 6.58 6.96
N SER A 414 -23.42 6.23 6.35
CA SER A 414 -22.77 6.97 5.28
C SER A 414 -22.67 6.11 4.03
N MET A 415 -22.46 6.73 2.87
CA MET A 415 -22.21 6.01 1.61
C MET A 415 -21.07 4.98 1.76
N ILE A 416 -19.96 5.35 2.41
CA ILE A 416 -18.80 4.48 2.58
C ILE A 416 -19.11 3.29 3.50
N THR A 417 -19.80 3.52 4.62
CA THR A 417 -20.18 2.42 5.52
C THR A 417 -21.16 1.45 4.86
N ALA A 418 -22.09 1.94 4.02
CA ALA A 418 -23.00 1.09 3.25
C ALA A 418 -22.24 0.26 2.19
N PHE A 419 -21.27 0.89 1.50
CA PHE A 419 -20.38 0.20 0.55
C PHE A 419 -19.57 -0.92 1.20
N VAL A 420 -18.88 -0.60 2.31
CA VAL A 420 -18.09 -1.58 3.07
C VAL A 420 -18.98 -2.70 3.62
N ALA A 421 -20.21 -2.39 4.06
CA ALA A 421 -21.16 -3.41 4.50
C ALA A 421 -21.62 -4.32 3.35
N ALA A 422 -21.87 -3.79 2.15
CA ALA A 422 -22.21 -4.60 0.98
C ALA A 422 -21.06 -5.56 0.61
N HIS A 423 -19.83 -5.05 0.56
CA HIS A 423 -18.62 -5.87 0.38
C HIS A 423 -18.45 -6.91 1.48
N GLY A 424 -18.70 -6.55 2.74
CA GLY A 424 -18.61 -7.49 3.86
C GLY A 424 -19.59 -8.66 3.74
N VAL A 425 -20.82 -8.40 3.28
CA VAL A 425 -21.80 -9.46 3.01
C VAL A 425 -21.34 -10.34 1.85
N LEU A 426 -20.83 -9.77 0.75
CA LEU A 426 -20.30 -10.55 -0.38
C LEU A 426 -19.10 -11.41 0.04
N PHE A 427 -18.13 -10.80 0.71
CA PHE A 427 -16.89 -11.44 1.12
C PHE A 427 -17.13 -12.61 2.08
N THR A 428 -18.05 -12.43 3.03
CA THR A 428 -18.43 -13.49 4.00
C THR A 428 -19.48 -14.47 3.46
N ARG A 429 -19.85 -14.35 2.18
CA ARG A 429 -20.86 -15.19 1.51
C ARG A 429 -22.21 -15.18 2.25
N GLY A 430 -22.61 -14.01 2.73
CA GLY A 430 -23.86 -13.82 3.45
C GLY A 430 -25.10 -13.90 2.55
N PRO A 431 -26.33 -13.85 3.12
CA PRO A 431 -27.56 -14.05 2.36
C PRO A 431 -27.76 -12.99 1.27
N THR A 432 -28.15 -13.43 0.07
CA THR A 432 -28.40 -12.55 -1.10
C THR A 432 -29.31 -11.38 -0.77
N LYS A 433 -30.43 -11.60 -0.07
CA LYS A 433 -31.36 -10.52 0.33
C LYS A 433 -30.66 -9.43 1.15
N LYS A 434 -29.71 -9.80 2.03
CA LYS A 434 -28.94 -8.87 2.84
C LYS A 434 -27.97 -8.07 1.98
N PHE A 435 -27.31 -8.73 1.02
CA PHE A 435 -26.46 -8.06 0.04
C PHE A 435 -27.26 -7.05 -0.79
N VAL A 436 -28.38 -7.47 -1.38
CA VAL A 436 -29.28 -6.62 -2.17
C VAL A 436 -29.67 -5.36 -1.41
N ALA A 437 -30.09 -5.51 -0.15
CA ALA A 437 -30.47 -4.38 0.69
C ALA A 437 -29.31 -3.38 0.89
N ARG A 438 -28.10 -3.87 1.19
CA ARG A 438 -26.90 -3.02 1.41
C ARG A 438 -26.40 -2.37 0.12
N ALA A 439 -26.41 -3.10 -0.99
CA ALA A 439 -26.03 -2.57 -2.30
C ALA A 439 -27.00 -1.45 -2.74
N ASN A 440 -28.31 -1.65 -2.58
CA ASN A 440 -29.31 -0.63 -2.90
C ASN A 440 -29.20 0.60 -1.99
N GLU A 441 -28.94 0.40 -0.70
CA GLU A 441 -28.67 1.49 0.24
C GLU A 441 -27.45 2.31 -0.22
N PHE A 442 -26.33 1.63 -0.53
CA PHE A 442 -25.13 2.27 -1.07
C PHE A 442 -25.42 3.04 -2.37
N LEU A 443 -26.03 2.41 -3.38
CA LEU A 443 -26.30 3.06 -4.67
C LEU A 443 -27.24 4.26 -4.52
N SER A 444 -28.21 4.21 -3.60
CA SER A 444 -29.08 5.34 -3.29
C SER A 444 -28.31 6.51 -2.66
N LEU A 445 -27.39 6.21 -1.74
CA LEU A 445 -26.53 7.22 -1.11
C LEU A 445 -25.51 7.79 -2.10
N LEU A 446 -24.91 6.95 -2.95
CA LEU A 446 -23.96 7.38 -3.98
C LEU A 446 -24.61 8.41 -4.91
N ARG A 447 -25.82 8.15 -5.41
CA ARG A 447 -26.55 9.12 -6.27
C ARG A 447 -26.81 10.46 -5.57
N LYS A 448 -26.98 10.46 -4.25
CA LYS A 448 -27.21 11.69 -3.46
C LYS A 448 -25.93 12.42 -3.10
N GLU A 449 -24.82 11.70 -2.96
CA GLU A 449 -23.55 12.21 -2.41
C GLU A 449 -22.41 12.23 -3.45
N ILE A 450 -22.70 12.02 -4.74
CA ILE A 450 -21.69 11.90 -5.80
C ILE A 450 -20.81 13.14 -5.93
N ASP A 451 -21.36 14.34 -5.73
CA ASP A 451 -20.58 15.58 -5.68
C ASP A 451 -19.51 15.57 -4.57
N ARG A 452 -19.76 14.86 -3.46
CA ARG A 452 -18.80 14.73 -2.35
C ARG A 452 -17.67 13.77 -2.72
N LEU A 453 -17.98 12.66 -3.39
CA LEU A 453 -16.99 11.73 -3.94
C LEU A 453 -16.02 12.50 -4.85
N ALA A 454 -16.55 13.37 -5.69
CA ALA A 454 -15.82 14.22 -6.61
C ALA A 454 -14.83 15.18 -5.91
N ARG A 455 -15.14 15.64 -4.68
CA ARG A 455 -14.33 16.62 -3.93
C ARG A 455 -13.12 16.01 -3.23
N GLN A 456 -13.14 14.70 -2.98
CA GLN A 456 -12.11 14.01 -2.20
C GLN A 456 -11.14 13.21 -3.09
N GLY A 457 -11.12 13.46 -4.40
CA GLY A 457 -10.16 12.88 -5.34
C GLY A 457 -10.44 11.40 -5.64
N GLN A 458 -9.39 10.57 -5.54
CA GLN A 458 -9.30 9.17 -5.99
C GLN A 458 -10.28 8.17 -5.33
N GLN A 459 -11.25 8.62 -4.53
CA GLN A 459 -12.23 7.74 -3.87
C GLN A 459 -13.05 6.91 -4.86
N GLY A 460 -13.45 7.49 -6.00
CA GLY A 460 -14.18 6.72 -7.02
C GLY A 460 -13.32 5.61 -7.63
N VAL A 461 -12.00 5.80 -7.70
CA VAL A 461 -11.05 4.79 -8.14
C VAL A 461 -10.96 3.65 -7.12
N TYR A 462 -10.94 3.97 -5.82
CA TYR A 462 -11.01 2.97 -4.76
C TYR A 462 -12.32 2.15 -4.81
N LEU A 463 -13.47 2.81 -4.99
CA LEU A 463 -14.77 2.13 -5.11
C LEU A 463 -14.77 1.15 -6.28
N MET A 464 -14.37 1.61 -7.47
CA MET A 464 -14.37 0.78 -8.67
C MET A 464 -13.35 -0.37 -8.57
N SER A 465 -12.16 -0.12 -8.01
CA SER A 465 -11.17 -1.20 -7.80
C SER A 465 -11.66 -2.25 -6.80
N CYS A 466 -12.35 -1.87 -5.72
CA CYS A 466 -12.96 -2.83 -4.79
C CYS A 466 -14.04 -3.67 -5.49
N ASN A 467 -14.85 -3.04 -6.34
CA ASN A 467 -15.87 -3.72 -7.14
C ASN A 467 -15.25 -4.74 -8.12
N PHE A 468 -14.15 -4.39 -8.79
CA PHE A 468 -13.42 -5.34 -9.65
C PHE A 468 -12.89 -6.51 -8.83
N ALA A 469 -12.32 -6.24 -7.64
CA ALA A 469 -11.89 -7.29 -6.74
C ALA A 469 -13.04 -8.23 -6.35
N ALA A 470 -14.27 -7.73 -6.15
CA ALA A 470 -15.45 -8.56 -5.92
C ALA A 470 -15.83 -9.43 -7.14
N MET A 471 -15.71 -8.91 -8.37
CA MET A 471 -15.88 -9.70 -9.60
C MET A 471 -14.85 -10.84 -9.69
N LEU A 472 -13.62 -10.56 -9.28
CA LEU A 472 -12.51 -11.51 -9.13
C LEU A 472 -12.64 -12.40 -7.86
N GLN A 473 -13.82 -12.37 -7.20
CA GLN A 473 -14.11 -13.09 -5.95
C GLN A 473 -13.08 -12.88 -4.84
N TYR A 474 -12.46 -11.71 -4.80
CA TYR A 474 -11.40 -11.36 -3.85
C TYR A 474 -10.22 -12.34 -3.90
N GLY A 475 -9.81 -12.74 -5.12
CA GLY A 475 -8.60 -13.53 -5.34
C GLY A 475 -8.70 -15.01 -4.94
N GLU A 476 -9.91 -15.59 -4.95
CA GLU A 476 -10.04 -17.05 -4.80
C GLU A 476 -9.33 -17.75 -5.96
N ALA A 477 -8.46 -18.71 -5.67
CA ALA A 477 -7.60 -19.36 -6.68
C ALA A 477 -8.40 -20.00 -7.84
N GLU A 478 -9.57 -20.55 -7.53
CA GLU A 478 -10.46 -21.22 -8.49
C GLU A 478 -11.52 -20.27 -9.09
N ALA A 479 -11.45 -18.97 -8.80
CA ALA A 479 -12.39 -18.03 -9.40
C ALA A 479 -12.14 -17.97 -10.91
N PRO A 480 -13.18 -18.07 -11.76
CA PRO A 480 -12.96 -18.14 -13.19
C PRO A 480 -12.18 -16.95 -13.75
N LEU A 481 -12.49 -15.72 -13.32
CA LEU A 481 -11.73 -14.54 -13.75
C LEU A 481 -10.26 -14.57 -13.31
N ILE A 482 -9.95 -15.14 -12.15
CA ILE A 482 -8.56 -15.30 -11.69
C ILE A 482 -7.84 -16.28 -12.62
N LEU A 483 -8.45 -17.42 -12.92
CA LEU A 483 -7.89 -18.40 -13.84
C LEU A 483 -7.69 -17.82 -15.24
N GLU A 484 -8.66 -17.08 -15.78
CA GLU A 484 -8.54 -16.44 -17.11
C GLU A 484 -7.40 -15.42 -17.16
N PHE A 485 -7.28 -14.52 -16.17
CA PHE A 485 -6.19 -13.53 -16.17
C PHE A 485 -4.83 -14.11 -15.75
N ALA A 486 -4.80 -15.27 -15.08
CA ALA A 486 -3.58 -15.98 -14.72
C ALA A 486 -3.06 -16.90 -15.84
N GLN A 487 -3.85 -17.17 -16.89
CA GLN A 487 -3.37 -17.89 -18.06
C GLN A 487 -2.14 -17.21 -18.65
N LYS A 488 -1.30 -18.00 -19.33
CA LYS A 488 -0.08 -17.50 -19.97
C LYS A 488 -0.44 -16.33 -20.87
N GLN A 489 -0.06 -15.14 -20.44
CA GLN A 489 -0.42 -13.90 -21.12
C GLN A 489 0.16 -13.93 -22.55
N PRO A 490 -0.57 -13.39 -23.54
CA PRO A 490 -0.04 -13.15 -24.87
C PRO A 490 1.24 -12.33 -24.78
N THR A 491 2.16 -12.52 -25.74
CA THR A 491 3.49 -11.89 -25.72
C THR A 491 3.40 -10.37 -25.84
N SER A 492 2.28 -9.86 -26.39
CA SER A 492 2.00 -8.44 -26.48
C SER A 492 0.50 -8.12 -26.44
N LEU A 493 0.18 -6.86 -26.11
CA LEU A 493 -1.19 -6.32 -26.22
C LEU A 493 -1.76 -6.44 -27.63
N ALA A 494 -0.92 -6.29 -28.66
CA ALA A 494 -1.33 -6.41 -30.07
C ALA A 494 -1.78 -7.83 -30.41
N GLU A 495 -1.06 -8.85 -29.94
CA GLU A 495 -1.45 -10.26 -30.10
C GLU A 495 -2.78 -10.56 -29.40
N ALA A 496 -2.94 -10.09 -28.15
CA ALA A 496 -4.17 -10.23 -27.38
C ALA A 496 -5.37 -9.64 -28.15
N HIS A 497 -5.19 -8.44 -28.69
CA HIS A 497 -6.22 -7.72 -29.41
C HIS A 497 -6.60 -8.38 -30.74
N ALA A 498 -5.62 -8.82 -31.54
CA ALA A 498 -5.86 -9.53 -32.78
C ALA A 498 -6.61 -10.86 -32.55
N SER A 499 -6.24 -11.58 -31.49
CA SER A 499 -6.94 -12.80 -31.06
C SER A 499 -8.40 -12.53 -30.66
N ALA A 500 -8.62 -11.46 -29.89
CA ALA A 500 -9.96 -11.02 -29.50
C ALA A 500 -10.83 -10.66 -30.71
N ILE A 501 -10.32 -9.85 -31.66
CA ILE A 501 -11.00 -9.51 -32.92
C ILE A 501 -11.44 -10.78 -33.66
N THR A 502 -10.52 -11.73 -33.84
CA THR A 502 -10.79 -12.98 -34.55
C THR A 502 -11.91 -13.77 -33.87
N THR A 503 -11.89 -13.82 -32.54
CA THR A 503 -12.88 -14.57 -31.75
C THR A 503 -14.27 -13.94 -31.85
N TYR A 504 -14.39 -12.61 -31.72
CA TYR A 504 -15.69 -11.94 -31.80
C TYR A 504 -16.26 -11.91 -33.22
N ASN A 505 -15.41 -11.80 -34.26
CA ASN A 505 -15.87 -11.86 -35.65
C ASN A 505 -16.42 -13.25 -36.03
N ASN A 506 -15.85 -14.32 -35.45
CA ASN A 506 -16.30 -15.69 -35.69
C ASN A 506 -17.49 -16.10 -34.81
N ALA A 507 -17.75 -15.37 -33.72
CA ALA A 507 -18.91 -15.60 -32.87
C ALA A 507 -20.17 -15.12 -33.63
N VAL A 508 -20.93 -16.07 -34.19
CA VAL A 508 -22.24 -15.78 -34.79
C VAL A 508 -23.08 -14.99 -33.77
N SER A 509 -23.68 -13.89 -34.19
CA SER A 509 -24.70 -13.13 -33.46
C SER A 509 -25.93 -14.02 -33.24
N GLY A 510 -25.83 -14.96 -32.30
CA GLY A 510 -26.78 -16.02 -32.08
C GLY A 510 -26.92 -16.26 -30.59
N ILE A 511 -28.10 -15.89 -30.09
CA ILE A 511 -28.76 -16.31 -28.86
C ILE A 511 -27.98 -17.39 -28.10
N ALA A 512 -27.56 -17.05 -26.90
CA ALA A 512 -26.98 -17.96 -25.93
C ALA A 512 -27.72 -19.31 -25.94
N ASN A 513 -26.97 -20.41 -26.09
CA ASN A 513 -27.49 -21.73 -25.78
C ASN A 513 -28.14 -21.67 -24.38
N ASP A 514 -29.39 -22.13 -24.32
CA ASP A 514 -30.20 -22.30 -23.13
C ASP A 514 -29.34 -22.83 -21.96
N PRO A 515 -29.15 -22.07 -20.87
CA PRO A 515 -28.50 -22.58 -19.68
C PRO A 515 -29.51 -23.50 -18.98
N GLY A 516 -29.61 -24.74 -19.47
CA GLY A 516 -30.46 -25.75 -18.88
C GLY A 516 -30.23 -25.86 -17.38
N HIS A 517 -31.26 -25.49 -16.59
CA HIS A 517 -31.64 -26.03 -15.28
C HIS A 517 -30.53 -26.40 -14.27
N ALA A 518 -29.38 -25.74 -14.31
CA ALA A 518 -28.39 -25.83 -13.26
C ALA A 518 -28.75 -24.82 -12.17
N HIS A 519 -28.93 -25.30 -10.94
CA HIS A 519 -28.92 -24.42 -9.77
C HIS A 519 -27.71 -23.48 -9.88
N PRO A 520 -27.88 -22.14 -9.79
CA PRO A 520 -26.74 -21.25 -9.86
C PRO A 520 -25.79 -21.61 -8.72
N ASP A 521 -24.60 -22.08 -9.07
CA ASP A 521 -23.51 -22.30 -8.13
C ASP A 521 -23.29 -21.03 -7.29
N ILE A 522 -22.87 -21.20 -6.03
CA ILE A 522 -22.57 -20.08 -5.13
C ILE A 522 -21.51 -19.16 -5.77
N SER A 523 -20.54 -19.74 -6.48
CA SER A 523 -19.54 -18.99 -7.24
C SER A 523 -20.18 -18.11 -8.31
N SER A 524 -21.12 -18.64 -9.09
CA SER A 524 -21.81 -17.87 -10.14
C SER A 524 -22.71 -16.78 -9.56
N GLN A 525 -23.33 -17.02 -8.40
CA GLN A 525 -24.11 -16.02 -7.70
C GLN A 525 -23.24 -14.87 -7.15
N LEU A 526 -22.09 -15.16 -6.53
CA LEU A 526 -21.17 -14.15 -6.01
C LEU A 526 -20.60 -13.28 -7.14
N VAL A 527 -20.21 -13.91 -8.24
CA VAL A 527 -19.74 -13.24 -9.45
C VAL A 527 -20.81 -12.32 -10.01
N PHE A 528 -22.04 -12.82 -10.19
CA PHE A 528 -23.17 -12.00 -10.65
C PHE A 528 -23.43 -10.80 -9.74
N GLN A 529 -23.43 -11.00 -8.42
CA GLN A 529 -23.64 -9.93 -7.44
C GLN A 529 -22.51 -8.89 -7.46
N GLY A 530 -21.26 -9.31 -7.52
CA GLY A 530 -20.09 -8.43 -7.63
C GLY A 530 -20.11 -7.62 -8.92
N SER A 531 -20.40 -8.26 -10.06
CA SER A 531 -20.53 -7.60 -11.36
C SER A 531 -21.69 -6.61 -11.39
N SER A 532 -22.83 -6.98 -10.82
CA SER A 532 -23.98 -6.08 -10.74
C SER A 532 -23.64 -4.83 -9.91
N LEU A 533 -23.02 -4.99 -8.74
CA LEU A 533 -22.55 -3.85 -7.94
C LEU A 533 -21.55 -2.97 -8.72
N ALA A 534 -20.60 -3.59 -9.41
CA ALA A 534 -19.59 -2.89 -10.21
C ALA A 534 -20.22 -2.01 -11.29
N PHE A 535 -21.05 -2.60 -12.14
CA PHE A 535 -21.58 -1.91 -13.31
C PHE A 535 -22.70 -0.92 -12.97
N HIS A 536 -23.49 -1.17 -11.91
CA HIS A 536 -24.41 -0.14 -11.42
C HIS A 536 -23.69 1.05 -10.79
N THR A 537 -22.56 0.81 -10.11
CA THR A 537 -21.70 1.90 -9.62
C THR A 537 -21.16 2.71 -10.80
N LEU A 538 -20.72 2.02 -11.86
CA LEU A 538 -20.28 2.67 -13.10
C LEU A 538 -21.39 3.50 -13.75
N SER A 539 -22.62 2.99 -13.91
CA SER A 539 -23.73 3.77 -14.46
C SER A 539 -24.01 5.05 -13.66
N VAL A 540 -23.93 5.00 -12.33
CA VAL A 540 -24.09 6.21 -11.49
C VAL A 540 -22.98 7.23 -11.75
N ILE A 541 -21.74 6.78 -11.94
CA ILE A 541 -20.58 7.62 -12.26
C ILE A 541 -20.72 8.23 -13.67
N LEU A 542 -21.06 7.42 -14.67
CA LEU A 542 -21.23 7.87 -16.07
C LEU A 542 -22.40 8.84 -16.24
N GLY A 543 -23.42 8.73 -15.38
CA GLY A 543 -24.55 9.66 -15.35
C GLY A 543 -24.20 11.10 -14.97
N GLN A 544 -23.01 11.36 -14.42
CA GLN A 544 -22.52 12.71 -14.13
C GLN A 544 -21.83 13.32 -15.36
N ILE A 545 -22.62 13.51 -16.42
CA ILE A 545 -22.13 13.95 -17.72
C ILE A 545 -21.37 15.27 -17.61
N GLY A 546 -20.13 15.28 -18.09
CA GLY A 546 -19.30 16.48 -18.21
C GLY A 546 -18.56 16.91 -16.93
N ASP A 547 -18.66 16.20 -15.81
CA ASP A 547 -17.83 16.47 -14.62
C ASP A 547 -16.46 15.77 -14.73
N PRO A 548 -15.35 16.51 -14.89
CA PRO A 548 -14.01 15.93 -15.01
C PRO A 548 -13.57 15.12 -13.79
N LYS A 549 -14.17 15.33 -12.63
CA LYS A 549 -13.83 14.61 -11.39
C LYS A 549 -14.23 13.14 -11.43
N MET A 550 -15.16 12.76 -12.32
CA MET A 550 -15.55 11.36 -12.50
C MET A 550 -14.62 10.61 -13.45
N TYR A 551 -13.82 11.33 -14.25
CA TYR A 551 -12.99 10.74 -15.28
C TYR A 551 -11.98 9.71 -14.73
N PRO A 552 -11.36 9.85 -13.54
CA PRO A 552 -10.43 8.82 -13.04
C PRO A 552 -11.14 7.47 -12.87
N SER A 553 -12.37 7.50 -12.36
CA SER A 553 -13.16 6.29 -12.13
C SER A 553 -13.68 5.69 -13.44
N ALA A 554 -14.09 6.55 -14.39
CA ALA A 554 -14.46 6.12 -15.73
C ALA A 554 -13.26 5.52 -16.49
N HIS A 555 -12.09 6.14 -16.39
CA HIS A 555 -10.84 5.69 -16.99
C HIS A 555 -10.49 4.27 -16.52
N ILE A 556 -10.38 4.03 -15.21
CA ILE A 556 -10.03 2.69 -14.72
C ILE A 556 -11.10 1.64 -15.05
N SER A 557 -12.37 2.05 -15.18
CA SER A 557 -13.47 1.15 -15.56
C SER A 557 -13.40 0.76 -17.02
N LEU A 558 -13.12 1.71 -17.91
CA LEU A 558 -12.86 1.43 -19.32
C LEU A 558 -11.60 0.59 -19.49
N SER A 559 -10.54 0.81 -18.70
CA SER A 559 -9.34 -0.01 -18.70
C SER A 559 -9.65 -1.46 -18.29
N PHE A 560 -10.43 -1.65 -17.22
CA PHE A 560 -10.85 -2.99 -16.78
C PHE A 560 -11.73 -3.70 -17.83
N ILE A 561 -12.70 -2.99 -18.43
CA ILE A 561 -13.56 -3.51 -19.50
C ILE A 561 -12.73 -3.88 -20.74
N TRP A 562 -11.73 -3.06 -21.09
CA TRP A 562 -10.80 -3.37 -22.17
C TRP A 562 -10.01 -4.65 -21.89
N CYS A 563 -9.43 -4.78 -20.69
CA CYS A 563 -8.72 -6.00 -20.28
C CYS A 563 -9.64 -7.23 -20.28
N LEU A 564 -10.90 -7.10 -19.86
CA LEU A 564 -11.90 -8.16 -19.99
C LEU A 564 -12.18 -8.51 -21.45
N ALA A 565 -12.35 -7.51 -22.32
CA ALA A 565 -12.66 -7.70 -23.73
C ALA A 565 -11.54 -8.45 -24.49
N LEU A 566 -10.29 -8.30 -24.04
CA LEU A 566 -9.14 -9.07 -24.53
C LEU A 566 -9.18 -10.56 -24.14
N HIS A 567 -10.07 -10.95 -23.24
CA HIS A 567 -10.30 -12.34 -22.81
C HIS A 567 -11.77 -12.73 -23.12
N PRO A 568 -12.12 -13.12 -24.35
CA PRO A 568 -13.50 -13.35 -24.76
C PRO A 568 -14.32 -14.32 -23.86
N PRO A 569 -13.77 -15.45 -23.37
CA PRO A 569 -14.51 -16.34 -22.45
C PRO A 569 -14.87 -15.69 -21.11
N ALA A 570 -14.04 -14.74 -20.63
CA ALA A 570 -14.35 -13.94 -19.47
C ALA A 570 -15.45 -12.91 -19.81
N MET A 571 -15.27 -12.17 -20.90
CA MET A 571 -16.17 -11.10 -21.32
C MET A 571 -17.60 -11.55 -21.57
N GLN A 572 -17.79 -12.71 -22.22
CA GLN A 572 -19.12 -13.27 -22.52
C GLN A 572 -20.01 -13.45 -21.28
N ARG A 573 -19.42 -13.61 -20.10
CA ARG A 573 -20.17 -13.78 -18.84
C ARG A 573 -20.73 -12.47 -18.30
N PHE A 574 -20.18 -11.34 -18.74
CA PHE A 574 -20.44 -10.01 -18.17
C PHE A 574 -20.97 -9.01 -19.17
N GLU A 575 -20.78 -9.23 -20.47
CA GLU A 575 -21.07 -8.26 -21.52
C GLU A 575 -22.48 -7.67 -21.46
N ALA A 576 -23.45 -8.47 -21.01
CA ALA A 576 -24.83 -8.08 -20.94
C ALA A 576 -25.19 -7.23 -19.69
N MET A 577 -24.31 -7.19 -18.68
CA MET A 577 -24.43 -6.31 -17.50
C MET A 577 -23.68 -4.98 -17.65
N ILE A 578 -22.84 -4.83 -18.69
CA ILE A 578 -22.04 -3.62 -18.91
C ILE A 578 -22.94 -2.52 -19.49
N PRO A 579 -22.90 -1.28 -18.95
CA PRO A 579 -23.75 -0.17 -19.38
C PRO A 579 -23.23 0.46 -20.69
N TRP A 580 -23.32 -0.28 -21.80
CA TRP A 580 -22.76 0.13 -23.09
C TRP A 580 -23.34 1.42 -23.63
N THR A 581 -24.64 1.62 -23.49
CA THR A 581 -25.34 2.84 -23.94
C THR A 581 -24.86 4.05 -23.15
N GLU A 582 -24.71 3.94 -21.82
CA GLU A 582 -24.15 5.02 -21.00
C GLU A 582 -22.66 5.25 -21.27
N ILE A 583 -21.88 4.21 -21.56
CA ILE A 583 -20.48 4.33 -21.97
C ILE A 583 -20.37 5.13 -23.28
N VAL A 584 -21.17 4.80 -24.29
CA VAL A 584 -21.21 5.53 -25.57
C VAL A 584 -21.63 6.99 -25.38
N ALA A 585 -22.65 7.23 -24.55
CA ALA A 585 -23.09 8.58 -24.22
C ALA A 585 -21.97 9.38 -23.53
N PHE A 586 -21.29 8.78 -22.56
CA PHE A 586 -20.15 9.38 -21.86
C PHE A 586 -19.00 9.70 -22.83
N LEU A 587 -18.55 8.74 -23.63
CA LEU A 587 -17.46 8.93 -24.60
C LEU A 587 -17.78 10.04 -25.60
N SER A 588 -19.04 10.11 -26.05
CA SER A 588 -19.51 11.17 -26.96
C SER A 588 -19.39 12.56 -26.34
N THR A 589 -19.52 12.68 -25.02
CA THR A 589 -19.37 13.98 -24.32
C THR A 589 -17.90 14.40 -24.13
N LEU A 590 -16.98 13.44 -24.24
CA LEU A 590 -15.54 13.69 -24.14
C LEU A 590 -14.95 14.20 -25.47
N LEU A 591 -15.60 13.91 -26.60
CA LEU A 591 -15.19 14.42 -27.92
C LEU A 591 -15.44 15.94 -27.96
N ARG A 592 -14.35 16.70 -27.93
CA ARG A 592 -14.34 18.16 -28.02
C ARG A 592 -13.52 18.63 -29.23
N PRO A 593 -13.70 19.87 -29.71
CA PRO A 593 -12.93 20.40 -30.85
C PRO A 593 -11.40 20.37 -30.65
N ASP A 594 -10.93 20.38 -29.40
CA ASP A 594 -9.50 20.31 -29.02
C ASP A 594 -8.97 18.88 -28.86
N THR A 595 -9.74 17.86 -29.26
CA THR A 595 -9.33 16.45 -29.17
C THR A 595 -8.33 16.12 -30.26
N MET A 596 -7.19 15.53 -29.88
CA MET A 596 -6.19 15.06 -30.84
C MET A 596 -6.62 13.71 -31.43
N ILE A 597 -7.40 13.74 -32.51
CA ILE A 597 -7.97 12.53 -33.15
C ILE A 597 -6.88 11.49 -33.49
N ALA A 598 -5.75 11.93 -34.04
CA ALA A 598 -4.62 11.05 -34.36
C ALA A 598 -4.03 10.29 -33.15
N LYS A 599 -4.20 10.80 -31.92
CA LYS A 599 -3.75 10.14 -30.69
C LYS A 599 -4.78 9.12 -30.18
N ILE A 600 -6.08 9.41 -30.29
CA ILE A 600 -7.13 8.48 -29.83
C ILE A 600 -7.35 7.32 -30.80
N GLU A 601 -7.07 7.51 -32.10
CA GLU A 601 -7.17 6.47 -33.14
C GLU A 601 -5.90 5.63 -33.27
N ASN A 602 -4.81 5.98 -32.56
CA ASN A 602 -3.55 5.27 -32.63
C ASN A 602 -3.66 3.87 -31.98
N GLU A 603 -2.93 2.88 -32.53
CA GLU A 603 -2.83 1.57 -31.90
C GLU A 603 -1.99 1.58 -30.62
N SER A 604 -1.03 2.50 -30.50
CA SER A 604 -0.21 2.66 -29.32
C SER A 604 -0.96 3.43 -28.22
N PHE A 605 -0.54 3.22 -26.97
CA PHE A 605 -1.08 3.93 -25.81
C PHE A 605 -0.98 5.46 -26.00
N PRO A 606 -2.02 6.25 -25.66
CA PRO A 606 -2.14 7.64 -26.08
C PRO A 606 -1.34 8.56 -25.14
N LEU A 607 -0.02 8.63 -25.36
CA LEU A 607 0.86 9.60 -24.71
C LEU A 607 0.78 10.95 -25.41
N LEU A 608 0.67 12.03 -24.65
CA LEU A 608 0.68 13.41 -25.14
C LEU A 608 2.09 13.99 -25.00
N ASP A 609 2.61 14.60 -26.07
CA ASP A 609 3.98 15.11 -26.16
C ASP A 609 4.06 16.61 -25.80
N ASP A 610 3.10 17.10 -25.00
CA ASP A 610 2.89 18.52 -24.68
C ASP A 610 3.39 18.92 -23.29
N GLY A 611 4.17 18.06 -22.63
CA GLY A 611 4.62 18.26 -21.26
C GLY A 611 3.55 17.97 -20.20
N SER A 612 2.38 17.43 -20.58
CA SER A 612 1.40 16.94 -19.61
C SER A 612 1.91 15.71 -18.83
N ALA A 613 1.31 15.47 -17.66
CA ALA A 613 1.65 14.33 -16.83
C ALA A 613 1.44 13.01 -17.60
N GLN A 614 2.53 12.28 -17.81
CA GLN A 614 2.49 11.00 -18.51
C GLN A 614 1.76 9.94 -17.71
N GLN A 615 1.99 9.87 -16.39
CA GLN A 615 1.31 8.99 -15.45
C GLN A 615 0.31 9.80 -14.61
N LEU A 616 -0.90 9.28 -14.49
CA LEU A 616 -1.97 9.85 -13.68
C LEU A 616 -2.00 9.18 -12.30
N PRO A 617 -2.55 9.83 -11.26
CA PRO A 617 -2.58 9.24 -9.92
C PRO A 617 -3.23 7.86 -9.87
N GLU A 618 -4.32 7.66 -10.62
CA GLU A 618 -5.01 6.37 -10.72
C GLU A 618 -4.15 5.26 -11.36
N ASP A 619 -3.14 5.60 -12.17
CA ASP A 619 -2.27 4.60 -12.79
C ASP A 619 -1.44 3.86 -11.73
N PHE A 620 -0.94 4.61 -10.75
CA PHE A 620 -0.21 4.05 -9.61
C PHE A 620 -1.13 3.20 -8.72
N LEU A 621 -2.43 3.50 -8.69
CA LEU A 621 -3.41 2.76 -7.89
C LEU A 621 -3.77 1.42 -8.52
N ILE A 622 -3.96 1.35 -9.85
CA ILE A 622 -4.42 0.11 -10.50
C ILE A 622 -3.29 -0.81 -10.98
N ARG A 623 -2.07 -0.30 -11.18
CA ARG A 623 -0.92 -1.14 -11.59
C ARG A 623 -0.64 -2.26 -10.60
N GLY A 624 -0.17 -3.39 -11.13
CA GLY A 624 0.18 -4.58 -10.36
C GLY A 624 -1.00 -5.46 -9.92
N GLN A 625 -2.23 -5.06 -10.26
CA GLN A 625 -3.39 -5.95 -10.16
C GLN A 625 -3.41 -6.95 -11.32
N LEU A 626 -3.86 -8.18 -11.06
CA LEU A 626 -3.82 -9.30 -12.01
C LEU A 626 -4.48 -8.96 -13.37
N TRP A 627 -5.60 -8.23 -13.35
CA TRP A 627 -6.32 -7.83 -14.56
C TRP A 627 -5.62 -6.72 -15.36
N SER A 628 -4.71 -5.96 -14.74
CA SER A 628 -4.11 -4.75 -15.34
C SER A 628 -2.83 -5.02 -16.15
N GLN A 629 -2.36 -6.27 -16.20
CA GLN A 629 -1.04 -6.64 -16.73
C GLN A 629 -0.81 -6.23 -18.20
N LEU A 630 -1.84 -6.29 -19.04
CA LEU A 630 -1.76 -5.92 -20.46
C LEU A 630 -2.07 -4.43 -20.73
N TYR A 631 -2.46 -3.66 -19.71
CA TYR A 631 -3.00 -2.34 -19.95
C TYR A 631 -1.92 -1.31 -20.30
N TYR A 632 -0.79 -1.34 -19.59
CA TYR A 632 0.29 -0.38 -19.76
C TYR A 632 1.36 -0.90 -20.72
N PRO A 633 1.94 -0.04 -21.58
CA PRO A 633 3.15 -0.37 -22.32
C PRO A 633 4.31 -0.77 -21.39
N GLU A 634 5.24 -1.55 -21.92
CA GLU A 634 6.51 -1.81 -21.24
C GLU A 634 7.21 -0.49 -20.89
N ASN A 635 7.81 -0.44 -19.70
CA ASN A 635 8.52 0.74 -19.19
C ASN A 635 7.66 2.01 -19.02
N PHE A 636 6.33 1.94 -19.09
CA PHE A 636 5.46 3.11 -18.92
C PHE A 636 5.69 3.84 -17.58
N PHE A 637 6.08 3.13 -16.53
CA PHE A 637 6.40 3.72 -15.22
C PHE A 637 7.89 4.00 -15.00
N LYS A 638 8.75 3.76 -16.01
CA LYS A 638 10.19 3.99 -15.88
C LYS A 638 10.48 5.50 -15.82
N GLY A 639 11.19 5.93 -14.77
CA GLY A 639 11.48 7.35 -14.55
C GLY A 639 10.28 8.17 -14.07
N ALA A 640 9.17 7.52 -13.71
CA ALA A 640 8.05 8.19 -13.07
C ALA A 640 8.47 8.78 -11.71
N PRO A 641 7.88 9.92 -11.29
CA PRO A 641 8.19 10.54 -10.01
C PRO A 641 7.89 9.58 -8.86
N ILE A 642 8.79 9.55 -7.88
CA ILE A 642 8.54 8.90 -6.58
C ILE A 642 7.39 9.62 -5.87
N GLU A 643 6.75 8.96 -4.91
CA GLU A 643 5.59 9.53 -4.22
C GLU A 643 5.82 10.97 -3.70
N ASP A 644 6.98 11.26 -3.10
CA ASP A 644 7.33 12.59 -2.59
C ASP A 644 7.39 13.69 -3.66
N ASP A 645 7.77 13.31 -4.88
CA ASP A 645 7.88 14.22 -6.02
C ASP A 645 6.54 14.37 -6.77
N ARG A 646 5.53 13.58 -6.39
CA ARG A 646 4.19 13.70 -6.99
C ARG A 646 3.49 14.93 -6.43
N PRO A 647 2.81 15.71 -7.27
CA PRO A 647 2.00 16.83 -6.79
C PRO A 647 0.97 16.37 -5.76
N SER A 648 0.97 17.01 -4.59
CA SER A 648 -0.03 16.76 -3.53
C SER A 648 -1.45 17.16 -3.95
N ILE A 649 -1.55 18.08 -4.92
CA ILE A 649 -2.77 18.49 -5.58
C ILE A 649 -2.61 18.16 -7.05
N GLU A 650 -3.60 17.48 -7.60
CA GLU A 650 -3.62 17.15 -9.01
C GLU A 650 -3.69 18.42 -9.88
N GLU A 651 -2.80 18.50 -10.87
CA GLU A 651 -2.75 19.60 -11.82
C GLU A 651 -4.04 19.64 -12.68
N PRO A 652 -4.64 20.82 -12.92
CA PRO A 652 -5.84 20.94 -13.76
C PRO A 652 -5.67 20.36 -15.17
N SER A 653 -4.43 20.34 -15.69
CA SER A 653 -4.09 19.78 -17.00
C SER A 653 -4.25 18.26 -17.07
N ALA A 654 -4.24 17.54 -15.94
CA ALA A 654 -4.37 16.07 -15.90
C ALA A 654 -5.70 15.55 -16.48
N VAL A 655 -6.73 16.41 -16.55
CA VAL A 655 -8.00 16.13 -17.24
C VAL A 655 -7.79 15.82 -18.73
N ILE A 656 -6.80 16.44 -19.38
CA ILE A 656 -6.55 16.31 -20.83
C ILE A 656 -6.06 14.90 -21.20
N PRO A 657 -4.93 14.39 -20.67
CA PRO A 657 -4.47 13.03 -20.96
C PRO A 657 -5.52 11.99 -20.52
N ARG A 658 -6.24 12.22 -19.42
CA ARG A 658 -7.31 11.33 -18.96
C ARG A 658 -8.47 11.22 -19.95
N ARG A 659 -8.92 12.35 -20.49
CA ARG A 659 -9.95 12.40 -21.56
C ARG A 659 -9.48 11.63 -22.78
N HIS A 660 -8.24 11.83 -23.23
CA HIS A 660 -7.66 11.12 -24.37
C HIS A 660 -7.57 9.61 -24.12
N ARG A 661 -7.21 9.17 -22.90
CA ARG A 661 -7.19 7.75 -22.55
C ARG A 661 -8.57 7.10 -22.55
N CYS A 662 -9.59 7.80 -22.03
CA CYS A 662 -10.97 7.30 -22.10
C CYS A 662 -11.42 7.16 -23.56
N LEU A 663 -11.17 8.17 -24.39
CA LEU A 663 -11.50 8.15 -25.81
C LEU A 663 -10.74 7.05 -26.56
N TRP A 664 -9.44 6.91 -26.32
CA TRP A 664 -8.62 5.85 -26.91
C TRP A 664 -9.14 4.46 -26.51
N LEU A 665 -9.42 4.22 -25.23
CA LEU A 665 -10.05 2.97 -24.78
C LEU A 665 -11.39 2.73 -25.49
N GLY A 666 -12.18 3.80 -25.68
CA GLY A 666 -13.41 3.78 -26.46
C GLY A 666 -13.17 3.29 -27.90
N VAL A 667 -12.23 3.90 -28.61
CA VAL A 667 -11.86 3.50 -29.98
C VAL A 667 -11.37 2.05 -30.00
N ARG A 668 -10.48 1.66 -29.07
CA ARG A 668 -9.94 0.30 -28.98
C ARG A 668 -11.03 -0.74 -28.77
N ILE A 669 -11.98 -0.52 -27.87
CA ILE A 669 -13.11 -1.44 -27.68
C ILE A 669 -14.01 -1.45 -28.92
N ALA A 670 -14.23 -0.30 -29.57
CA ALA A 670 -15.05 -0.22 -30.78
C ALA A 670 -14.49 -1.03 -31.97
N THR A 671 -13.16 -1.23 -32.04
CA THR A 671 -12.55 -2.08 -33.08
C THR A 671 -12.98 -3.56 -33.00
N LEU A 672 -13.54 -4.01 -31.87
CA LEU A 672 -14.09 -5.35 -31.72
C LEU A 672 -15.48 -5.50 -32.37
N ASN A 673 -16.08 -4.39 -32.82
CA ASN A 673 -17.33 -4.31 -33.59
C ASN A 673 -18.51 -5.12 -33.00
N ARG A 674 -18.60 -5.19 -31.67
CA ARG A 674 -19.59 -6.01 -30.96
C ARG A 674 -20.60 -5.19 -30.17
N TRP A 675 -20.13 -4.31 -29.28
CA TRP A 675 -20.99 -3.54 -28.37
C TRP A 675 -21.12 -2.07 -28.75
N MET A 676 -20.11 -1.50 -29.39
CA MET A 676 -20.14 -0.15 -29.92
C MET A 676 -19.28 -0.06 -31.17
N SER A 677 -19.56 0.95 -31.99
CA SER A 677 -18.79 1.34 -33.17
C SER A 677 -18.26 2.76 -32.99
N TYR A 678 -17.21 3.08 -33.74
CA TYR A 678 -16.64 4.41 -33.84
C TYR A 678 -16.45 4.76 -35.32
N ASP A 679 -17.11 5.83 -35.76
CA ASP A 679 -16.93 6.40 -37.10
C ASP A 679 -15.78 7.41 -37.04
N SER A 680 -14.65 7.09 -37.68
CA SER A 680 -13.48 7.97 -37.76
C SER A 680 -13.72 9.21 -38.62
N THR A 681 -14.63 9.14 -39.60
CA THR A 681 -14.95 10.27 -40.48
C THR A 681 -15.84 11.28 -39.77
N ALA A 682 -16.87 10.81 -39.08
CA ALA A 682 -17.76 11.65 -38.28
C ALA A 682 -17.21 11.93 -36.87
N CYS A 683 -16.13 11.27 -36.46
CA CYS A 683 -15.58 11.28 -35.11
C CYS A 683 -16.67 11.04 -34.06
N ARG A 684 -17.40 9.92 -34.17
CA ARG A 684 -18.59 9.65 -33.34
C ARG A 684 -18.66 8.20 -32.86
N PHE A 685 -19.09 8.01 -31.62
CA PHE A 685 -19.41 6.70 -31.06
C PHE A 685 -20.90 6.39 -31.21
N GLU A 686 -21.22 5.13 -31.53
CA GLU A 686 -22.58 4.62 -31.59
C GLU A 686 -22.68 3.25 -30.90
N ALA A 687 -23.78 3.00 -30.20
CA ALA A 687 -24.05 1.70 -29.59
C ALA A 687 -24.62 0.75 -30.65
N THR A 688 -24.18 -0.51 -30.66
CA THR A 688 -24.71 -1.52 -31.59
C THR A 688 -26.12 -1.97 -31.18
N GLN A 689 -26.80 -2.71 -32.05
CA GLN A 689 -28.08 -3.33 -31.72
C GLN A 689 -27.98 -4.22 -30.47
N LEU A 690 -26.90 -5.01 -30.36
CA LEU A 690 -26.65 -5.87 -29.20
C LEU A 690 -26.54 -5.07 -27.89
N ALA A 691 -25.88 -3.91 -27.91
CA ALA A 691 -25.80 -3.05 -26.74
C ALA A 691 -27.17 -2.52 -26.30
N HIS A 692 -28.06 -2.20 -27.25
CA HIS A 692 -29.44 -1.80 -26.93
C HIS A 692 -30.27 -2.98 -26.37
N GLU A 693 -30.03 -4.20 -26.84
CA GLU A 693 -30.66 -5.41 -26.28
C GLU A 693 -30.19 -5.68 -24.83
N TYR A 694 -28.96 -5.33 -24.51
CA TYR A 694 -28.40 -5.44 -23.15
C TYR A 694 -28.81 -4.29 -22.21
N ALA A 695 -29.19 -3.12 -22.74
CA ALA A 695 -29.52 -1.94 -21.95
C ALA A 695 -30.57 -2.20 -20.84
N PRO A 696 -31.70 -2.91 -21.08
CA PRO A 696 -32.66 -3.20 -20.02
C PRO A 696 -32.08 -4.03 -18.87
N MET A 697 -31.09 -4.89 -19.13
CA MET A 697 -30.44 -5.69 -18.08
C MET A 697 -29.37 -4.90 -17.32
N ALA A 698 -28.67 -4.00 -18.00
CA ALA A 698 -27.73 -3.06 -17.36
C ALA A 698 -28.47 -2.01 -16.50
N GLU A 699 -29.67 -1.56 -16.92
CA GLU A 699 -30.45 -0.53 -16.25
C GLU A 699 -31.34 -1.05 -15.11
N ASN A 700 -31.88 -2.28 -15.21
CA ASN A 700 -32.82 -2.80 -14.21
C ASN A 700 -32.16 -3.22 -12.90
N CYS A 701 -32.16 -2.27 -11.97
CA CYS A 701 -31.79 -2.40 -10.55
C CYS A 701 -32.73 -3.32 -9.72
N GLY A 702 -33.50 -4.22 -10.34
CA GLY A 702 -34.51 -5.07 -9.67
C GLY A 702 -34.06 -6.49 -9.34
N GLN A 703 -32.99 -6.99 -9.95
CA GLN A 703 -32.60 -8.39 -9.85
C GLN A 703 -31.13 -8.59 -9.46
N LEU A 704 -30.71 -8.03 -8.31
CA LEU A 704 -29.55 -8.57 -7.55
C LEU A 704 -29.79 -10.03 -7.05
N ASN A 705 -30.91 -10.64 -7.46
CA ASN A 705 -31.32 -12.02 -7.29
C ASN A 705 -31.23 -12.75 -8.64
N SER A 706 -30.46 -13.83 -8.70
CA SER A 706 -30.34 -14.72 -9.87
C SER A 706 -31.58 -15.57 -10.20
N LYS A 707 -32.76 -15.26 -9.63
CA LYS A 707 -33.92 -16.18 -9.62
C LYS A 707 -35.10 -15.81 -10.53
N THR A 708 -35.00 -14.80 -11.38
CA THR A 708 -36.13 -14.38 -12.22
C THR A 708 -35.71 -14.16 -13.67
N GLN A 709 -35.52 -15.26 -14.37
CA GLN A 709 -35.51 -15.26 -15.82
C GLN A 709 -36.71 -16.08 -16.35
N PHE A 710 -37.49 -15.39 -17.22
CA PHE A 710 -38.52 -15.85 -18.14
C PHE A 710 -39.89 -16.31 -17.60
N VAL A 711 -40.85 -15.37 -17.56
CA VAL A 711 -42.23 -15.66 -17.97
C VAL A 711 -42.63 -14.61 -19.00
N GLY A 712 -42.63 -15.02 -20.25
CA GLY A 712 -43.10 -14.25 -21.39
C GLY A 712 -43.80 -15.20 -22.34
N THR A 713 -45.01 -15.63 -21.98
CA THR A 713 -45.98 -16.16 -22.93
C THR A 713 -47.33 -15.61 -22.53
N GLU A 714 -47.87 -14.77 -23.40
CA GLU A 714 -49.27 -14.37 -23.42
C GLU A 714 -50.13 -15.64 -23.41
N GLU A 715 -50.92 -15.85 -22.35
CA GLU A 715 -52.05 -16.78 -22.41
C GLU A 715 -53.25 -16.02 -22.97
N THR A 716 -53.62 -16.34 -24.20
CA THR A 716 -54.95 -16.10 -24.72
C THR A 716 -55.95 -17.02 -24.01
N PRO A 717 -57.13 -16.52 -23.63
CA PRO A 717 -58.14 -17.35 -22.96
C PRO A 717 -58.85 -18.18 -24.03
N SER A 718 -58.75 -19.51 -23.91
CA SER A 718 -59.65 -20.43 -24.61
C SER A 718 -60.56 -21.11 -23.59
N ASP A 719 -61.85 -21.01 -23.90
CA ASP A 719 -62.97 -21.64 -23.22
C ASP A 719 -62.72 -23.13 -22.96
N LEU A 720 -63.22 -23.64 -21.83
CA LEU A 720 -63.97 -24.89 -21.81
C LEU A 720 -64.79 -25.03 -20.54
N GLU A 721 -66.07 -25.26 -20.79
CA GLU A 721 -67.17 -25.50 -19.89
C GLU A 721 -66.99 -26.74 -19.00
N MET A 722 -67.61 -26.64 -17.81
CA MET A 722 -68.47 -27.63 -17.16
C MET A 722 -68.17 -29.13 -17.30
N THR A 723 -68.08 -29.74 -16.12
CA THR A 723 -68.64 -31.01 -15.62
C THR A 723 -67.55 -31.76 -14.85
N GLY A 724 -67.73 -32.30 -13.66
CA GLY A 724 -68.87 -32.47 -12.78
C GLY A 724 -68.43 -33.42 -11.65
N VAL A 725 -69.15 -33.34 -10.53
CA VAL A 725 -69.04 -34.13 -9.28
C VAL A 725 -68.01 -33.66 -8.26
#